data_AF-A0A7V9P1R9-F1
#
_entry.id   AF-A0A7V9P1R9-F1
#
_cell.length_a   1.000
_cell.length_b   1.000
_cell.length_c   1.000
_cell.angle_alpha   90.00
_cell.angle_beta   90.00
_cell.angle_gamma   90.00
#
_symmetry.space_group_name_H-M   'P 1'
#
loop_
_entity.id
_entity.type
_entity.pdbx_description
1 polymer ?
#
loop_
_entity_poly.entity_id
_entity_poly.type
_entity_poly.pdbx_seq_one_letter_code
_entity_poly.pdbx_strand_id
1 'polypeptide(L)'
;MKKIFIVLLFISIVLNINAQQTQVNREWTGTSGNPVFNPILSPFGFEWSKSITTATNDIITVSHTNVSGQGENILLTRYNRLGTLLWQVQYTTSGNKNEYGTDVIEDASGNIYVCGTTDNATTTNYDVVFLKYNSAGTLQWSVIYNGPNSLNDIGTSLQIEASTGNIFLATSREGTSSSYDFFILKYKPTGVVLWSNSYNYANLIDVPTGIQLIPGKAVVVGASASAANKWDYASVVFDPSTGSILSSTRDNLVGFGYDQPLAFKKDVAGNTYVTGRASSNGVNYDIRTIKISPTNTIVWTQTYDAFGLEDVGNTIAVDASGNILVGGFITKSNNIKDFILLKYSATGTLLWKQTQTSKDATADAYIKGIALNSIGDIYYIGGEKGIGANKQAIVGKIKSSGVKSWERSIKGNYNYLPSDIQYLTSGIQGLYTIAIKDSTTKVYETAYYTDFDRDTARAFVGNGKPYYKKHEFIVRFNPTYINPTKVNNRDITYGILSDFLTPAGITAFNSYTKLRTNDFKVFKVFPNLTKNDTLSVSRTGLTVKLLPLYATFGVIFPSTINDTLVERQLRNGAPITQAADLNYYVQLHNANDADYINGNSAGLDATSTYTGGSINISPAWAIETGNPNIIVGIFDSGINNTHSDFNTTSSKITTGYDYFNNLPYLSSLPVDKYGHGTGTAGLIGALRNNTIGISGVAGGDATQSNTGVTLNDMKCFEGNDQGGPAPYFASTLDVIERAMIDGALSSPTANIGQGQHVQNHSWGTASNFGPNDSILNTVKDAIRTVFENECLISFSSGNGQNASFTNYVYSTVANFKDEFNLCVGGNDATGGRWSTSTNGSNGGKYLDFIAPASSDLFNLLSKSSNATTDTLKWGTPTTTYTSLVGGTSFAAPHAAGVAALMISYVNNNPLKPNNISPEDIEKIMEKNTTDLSAPPYSAGYDAQTGYGRVNAGAAMQQVKLPNYQVKHYNVNTTVANTSTALVGSQQSIWFPHNYLSFSWGYGVVNKYSVTYTNNHSLSGNYTIIDAWKRDATSNLTGDISVPIPPGASTIPENSIPNETNVLLQSYNNSSATLKGYVYEFLVYSPSTSSYTSTGIWYPFSLAPTNQIKFGYTLHLKDPTVGVKELTMEKNAINVFPNPANDKIIISFDTEKTEKTEVIVIDVMGKLLIQEEVGYSHLI
;
A
#
# COMPACT_ATOMS: atom_id res chain seq x y z
N MET A 1 -38.74 -51.47 -3.14
CA MET A 1 -38.04 -51.42 -1.83
C MET A 1 -36.54 -51.47 -2.07
N LYS A 2 -35.80 -50.45 -1.60
CA LYS A 2 -34.32 -50.35 -1.51
C LYS A 2 -33.52 -50.65 -2.79
N LYS A 3 -33.27 -49.59 -3.59
CA LYS A 3 -32.02 -49.25 -4.33
C LYS A 3 -32.39 -48.36 -5.53
N ILE A 4 -32.30 -47.04 -5.36
CA ILE A 4 -32.11 -45.96 -6.36
C ILE A 4 -32.25 -44.67 -5.52
N PHE A 5 -31.15 -44.12 -5.00
CA PHE A 5 -31.06 -42.76 -4.43
C PHE A 5 -29.62 -42.42 -3.99
N ILE A 6 -28.62 -42.53 -4.88
CA ILE A 6 -27.29 -41.90 -4.70
C ILE A 6 -26.69 -41.61 -6.09
N VAL A 7 -27.13 -40.53 -6.76
CA VAL A 7 -26.35 -39.73 -7.72
C VAL A 7 -27.12 -38.41 -7.88
N LEU A 8 -26.81 -37.40 -7.05
CA LEU A 8 -27.08 -35.96 -7.22
C LEU A 8 -26.96 -35.31 -5.83
N LEU A 9 -25.73 -35.23 -5.30
CA LEU A 9 -25.41 -34.36 -4.19
C LEU A 9 -24.05 -33.71 -4.47
N PHE A 10 -24.09 -32.39 -4.67
CA PHE A 10 -22.99 -31.44 -4.56
C PHE A 10 -21.68 -31.76 -5.30
N ILE A 11 -21.62 -31.41 -6.58
CA ILE A 11 -20.44 -30.71 -7.09
C ILE A 11 -20.75 -29.22 -6.99
N SER A 12 -20.76 -28.71 -5.75
CA SER A 12 -20.41 -27.31 -5.53
C SER A 12 -18.92 -27.21 -5.85
N ILE A 13 -18.59 -26.74 -7.06
CA ILE A 13 -17.29 -26.11 -7.28
C ILE A 13 -17.31 -24.88 -6.37
N VAL A 14 -16.82 -25.07 -5.14
CA VAL A 14 -16.36 -23.97 -4.31
C VAL A 14 -15.15 -23.43 -5.07
N LEU A 15 -15.37 -22.36 -5.83
CA LEU A 15 -14.28 -21.52 -6.30
C LEU A 15 -13.59 -21.00 -5.04
N ASN A 16 -12.50 -21.64 -4.66
CA ASN A 16 -11.61 -21.17 -3.61
C ASN A 16 -10.99 -19.86 -4.12
N ILE A 17 -11.52 -18.73 -3.64
CA ILE A 17 -10.99 -17.41 -3.93
C ILE A 17 -9.74 -17.26 -3.07
N ASN A 18 -8.59 -17.70 -3.57
CA ASN A 18 -7.30 -17.29 -3.03
C ASN A 18 -7.14 -15.79 -3.32
N ALA A 19 -6.75 -14.98 -2.33
CA ALA A 19 -6.28 -13.63 -2.57
C ALA A 19 -5.07 -13.70 -3.50
N GLN A 20 -5.29 -13.32 -4.75
CA GLN A 20 -4.30 -13.38 -5.82
C GLN A 20 -3.74 -11.98 -5.97
N GLN A 21 -2.46 -11.78 -5.67
CA GLN A 21 -1.87 -10.45 -5.79
C GLN A 21 -1.73 -10.09 -7.28
N THR A 22 -2.40 -9.02 -7.69
CA THR A 22 -2.34 -8.49 -9.06
C THR A 22 -1.27 -7.40 -9.16
N GLN A 23 -0.36 -7.56 -10.11
CA GLN A 23 0.57 -6.52 -10.55
C GLN A 23 -0.03 -5.79 -11.75
N VAL A 24 0.21 -4.48 -11.87
CA VAL A 24 -0.42 -3.63 -12.90
C VAL A 24 0.63 -2.68 -13.46
N ASN A 25 0.74 -2.63 -14.78
CA ASN A 25 1.56 -1.67 -15.49
C ASN A 25 0.70 -0.65 -16.22
N ARG A 26 1.16 0.60 -16.26
CA ARG A 26 0.78 1.55 -17.31
C ARG A 26 1.92 1.57 -18.33
N GLU A 27 1.73 0.87 -19.44
CA GLU A 27 2.80 0.60 -20.41
C GLU A 27 3.22 1.87 -21.15
N TRP A 28 2.26 2.70 -21.52
CA TRP A 28 2.50 3.98 -22.20
C TRP A 28 1.31 4.92 -22.05
N THR A 29 1.57 6.20 -22.33
CA THR A 29 0.58 7.27 -22.48
C THR A 29 0.87 8.06 -23.77
N GLY A 30 -0.16 8.46 -24.49
CA GLY A 30 -0.08 9.33 -25.67
C GLY A 30 -1.13 10.44 -25.57
N THR A 31 -0.85 11.61 -26.17
CA THR A 31 -1.79 12.73 -26.18
C THR A 31 -2.19 13.13 -27.59
N SER A 32 -3.46 13.50 -27.78
CA SER A 32 -4.01 13.96 -29.06
C SER A 32 -5.10 15.01 -28.88
N GLY A 33 -5.35 15.79 -29.94
CA GLY A 33 -6.43 16.77 -30.02
C GLY A 33 -6.34 17.95 -29.05
N ASN A 34 -7.31 18.84 -29.16
CA ASN A 34 -7.51 20.00 -28.29
C ASN A 34 -9.01 20.24 -28.05
N PRO A 35 -9.69 19.41 -27.25
CA PRO A 35 -11.14 19.50 -27.08
C PRO A 35 -11.54 20.76 -26.33
N VAL A 36 -12.71 21.32 -26.64
CA VAL A 36 -13.30 22.45 -25.92
C VAL A 36 -14.55 21.97 -25.21
N PHE A 37 -14.69 22.34 -23.93
CA PHE A 37 -15.86 21.94 -23.16
C PHE A 37 -17.00 22.93 -23.45
N ASN A 38 -18.07 22.46 -24.09
CA ASN A 38 -19.28 23.25 -24.30
C ASN A 38 -20.37 22.83 -23.29
N PRO A 39 -20.60 23.61 -22.22
CA PRO A 39 -21.58 23.27 -21.19
C PRO A 39 -23.04 23.31 -21.67
N ILE A 40 -23.35 23.98 -22.79
CA ILE A 40 -24.71 24.08 -23.34
C ILE A 40 -25.11 22.79 -24.08
N LEU A 41 -24.16 22.13 -24.75
CA LEU A 41 -24.37 20.83 -25.40
C LEU A 41 -24.17 19.64 -24.44
N SER A 42 -23.68 19.92 -23.23
CA SER A 42 -23.24 18.90 -22.28
C SER A 42 -23.69 19.18 -20.83
N PRO A 43 -24.98 19.45 -20.56
CA PRO A 43 -25.47 19.58 -19.18
C PRO A 43 -25.35 18.28 -18.36
N PHE A 44 -25.13 17.14 -19.04
CA PHE A 44 -24.89 15.81 -18.45
C PHE A 44 -23.49 15.23 -18.74
N GLY A 45 -22.55 16.00 -19.30
CA GLY A 45 -21.17 15.53 -19.54
C GLY A 45 -21.00 14.56 -20.72
N PHE A 46 -21.79 14.72 -21.79
CA PHE A 46 -21.51 14.07 -23.07
C PHE A 46 -20.25 14.68 -23.69
N GLU A 47 -19.22 13.87 -23.80
CA GLU A 47 -18.00 14.15 -24.55
C GLU A 47 -18.07 13.28 -25.81
N TRP A 48 -18.07 13.90 -26.97
CA TRP A 48 -18.14 13.19 -28.25
C TRP A 48 -16.78 12.59 -28.59
N SER A 49 -16.59 11.39 -28.07
CA SER A 49 -15.45 10.53 -28.37
C SER A 49 -15.89 9.07 -28.34
N LYS A 50 -15.38 8.28 -29.28
CA LYS A 50 -15.60 6.85 -29.33
C LYS A 50 -14.34 6.14 -29.79
N SER A 51 -14.00 5.04 -29.14
CA SER A 51 -12.85 4.24 -29.50
C SER A 51 -13.26 2.82 -29.89
N ILE A 52 -12.45 2.22 -30.76
CA ILE A 52 -12.53 0.81 -31.15
C ILE A 52 -11.12 0.21 -31.18
N THR A 53 -11.05 -1.10 -30.98
CA THR A 53 -9.83 -1.88 -31.18
C THR A 53 -9.86 -2.61 -32.51
N THR A 54 -8.73 -2.65 -33.20
CA THR A 54 -8.59 -3.33 -34.48
C THR A 54 -8.17 -4.81 -34.29
N ALA A 55 -8.21 -5.61 -35.36
CA ALA A 55 -7.69 -6.98 -35.34
C ALA A 55 -6.17 -7.06 -35.08
N THR A 56 -5.43 -5.97 -35.34
CA THR A 56 -4.00 -5.84 -35.03
C THR A 56 -3.74 -5.36 -33.60
N ASN A 57 -4.79 -5.23 -32.78
CA ASN A 57 -4.77 -4.68 -31.43
C ASN A 57 -4.36 -3.20 -31.34
N ASP A 58 -4.51 -2.46 -32.45
CA ASP A 58 -4.38 -1.00 -32.45
C ASP A 58 -5.64 -0.37 -31.85
N ILE A 59 -5.53 0.89 -31.43
CA ILE A 59 -6.69 1.68 -31.01
C ILE A 59 -6.94 2.80 -32.01
N ILE A 60 -8.19 2.90 -32.47
CA ILE A 60 -8.70 4.02 -33.26
C ILE A 60 -9.69 4.78 -32.39
N THR A 61 -9.51 6.10 -32.29
CA THR A 61 -10.41 6.99 -31.53
C THR A 61 -10.90 8.09 -32.44
N VAL A 62 -12.22 8.23 -32.55
CA VAL A 62 -12.85 9.44 -33.08
C VAL A 62 -13.16 10.39 -31.92
N SER A 63 -12.93 11.68 -32.12
CA SER A 63 -13.09 12.76 -31.14
C SER A 63 -13.25 14.10 -31.87
N HIS A 64 -12.91 15.21 -31.22
CA HIS A 64 -12.89 16.55 -31.83
C HIS A 64 -11.68 17.38 -31.38
N THR A 65 -11.30 18.39 -32.14
CA THR A 65 -10.20 19.30 -31.81
C THR A 65 -10.52 20.72 -32.25
N ASN A 66 -10.27 21.70 -31.39
CA ASN A 66 -10.40 23.10 -31.77
C ASN A 66 -9.19 23.57 -32.56
N VAL A 67 -9.45 24.16 -33.72
CA VAL A 67 -8.44 24.75 -34.61
C VAL A 67 -8.74 26.24 -34.76
N SER A 68 -7.72 27.06 -34.50
CA SER A 68 -7.84 28.52 -34.57
C SER A 68 -8.37 28.96 -35.93
N GLY A 69 -9.52 29.65 -35.92
CA GLY A 69 -10.18 30.16 -37.13
C GLY A 69 -10.99 29.13 -37.93
N GLN A 70 -11.27 27.94 -37.38
CA GLN A 70 -12.10 26.91 -38.04
C GLN A 70 -13.24 26.36 -37.18
N GLY A 71 -13.25 26.61 -35.86
CA GLY A 71 -14.18 25.96 -34.94
C GLY A 71 -13.65 24.59 -34.48
N GLU A 72 -14.53 23.72 -34.01
CA GLU A 72 -14.17 22.33 -33.71
C GLU A 72 -14.16 21.45 -34.96
N ASN A 73 -13.10 20.68 -35.15
CA ASN A 73 -12.96 19.71 -36.24
C ASN A 73 -13.09 18.29 -35.69
N ILE A 74 -13.68 17.35 -36.46
CA ILE A 74 -13.62 15.92 -36.12
C ILE A 74 -12.17 15.48 -36.16
N LEU A 75 -11.73 14.73 -35.13
CA LEU A 75 -10.39 14.20 -35.03
C LEU A 75 -10.42 12.67 -35.00
N LEU A 76 -9.68 12.04 -35.91
CA LEU A 76 -9.48 10.60 -35.92
C LEU A 76 -8.01 10.28 -35.66
N THR A 77 -7.74 9.46 -34.64
CA THR A 77 -6.38 9.14 -34.18
C THR A 77 -6.19 7.63 -34.12
N ARG A 78 -5.05 7.12 -34.60
CA ARG A 78 -4.68 5.69 -34.50
C ARG A 78 -3.33 5.50 -33.82
N TYR A 79 -3.30 4.74 -32.72
CA TYR A 79 -2.07 4.27 -32.08
C TYR A 79 -1.91 2.77 -32.25
N ASN A 80 -0.67 2.31 -32.44
CA ASN A 80 -0.38 0.89 -32.32
C ASN A 80 -0.29 0.46 -30.84
N ARG A 81 -0.24 -0.85 -30.61
CA ARG A 81 -0.16 -1.44 -29.26
C ARG A 81 1.07 -1.03 -28.44
N LEU A 82 2.16 -0.62 -29.09
CA LEU A 82 3.39 -0.17 -28.43
C LEU A 82 3.36 1.33 -28.09
N GLY A 83 2.27 2.03 -28.37
CA GLY A 83 2.12 3.47 -28.10
C GLY A 83 2.68 4.37 -29.19
N THR A 84 3.03 3.83 -30.36
CA THR A 84 3.44 4.63 -31.52
C THR A 84 2.19 5.21 -32.19
N LEU A 85 2.15 6.54 -32.35
CA LEU A 85 1.15 7.21 -33.17
C LEU A 85 1.38 6.83 -34.64
N LEU A 86 0.42 6.13 -35.26
CA LEU A 86 0.53 5.74 -36.67
C LEU A 86 0.11 6.88 -37.59
N TRP A 87 -1.03 7.50 -37.30
CA TRP A 87 -1.52 8.69 -37.99
C TRP A 87 -2.59 9.39 -37.16
N GLN A 88 -2.81 10.66 -37.48
CA GLN A 88 -3.87 11.50 -36.92
C GLN A 88 -4.39 12.41 -38.03
N VAL A 89 -5.70 12.44 -38.24
CA VAL A 89 -6.34 13.24 -39.30
C VAL A 89 -7.54 14.00 -38.79
N GLN A 90 -7.81 15.14 -39.41
CA GLN A 90 -8.90 16.04 -39.06
C GLN A 90 -9.90 16.16 -40.23
N TYR A 91 -11.15 16.44 -39.91
CA TYR A 91 -12.18 16.75 -40.89
C TYR A 91 -12.95 18.00 -40.48
N THR A 92 -13.17 18.89 -41.45
CA THR A 92 -14.05 20.05 -41.33
C THR A 92 -14.80 20.28 -42.64
N THR A 93 -16.00 20.85 -42.56
CA THR A 93 -16.84 21.15 -43.74
C THR A 93 -16.56 22.52 -44.37
N SER A 94 -15.65 23.32 -43.77
CA SER A 94 -15.27 24.72 -44.07
C SER A 94 -16.06 25.81 -43.32
N GLY A 95 -15.37 26.90 -42.94
CA GLY A 95 -15.93 28.01 -42.15
C GLY A 95 -15.51 27.95 -40.67
N ASN A 96 -16.24 28.66 -39.78
CA ASN A 96 -16.11 28.58 -38.32
C ASN A 96 -17.14 27.59 -37.72
N LYS A 97 -17.34 26.45 -38.40
CA LYS A 97 -18.34 25.46 -38.02
C LYS A 97 -17.78 24.50 -36.98
N ASN A 98 -18.64 23.89 -36.19
CA ASN A 98 -18.25 22.93 -35.17
C ASN A 98 -18.70 21.51 -35.57
N GLU A 99 -17.72 20.63 -35.73
CA GLU A 99 -17.87 19.25 -36.13
C GLU A 99 -17.40 18.27 -35.05
N TYR A 100 -18.22 17.24 -34.82
CA TYR A 100 -18.02 16.30 -33.74
C TYR A 100 -18.31 14.87 -34.17
N GLY A 101 -17.38 13.95 -33.88
CA GLY A 101 -17.52 12.54 -34.22
C GLY A 101 -18.22 11.77 -33.11
N THR A 102 -19.28 11.06 -33.44
CA THR A 102 -20.16 10.38 -32.48
C THR A 102 -19.95 8.87 -32.44
N ASP A 103 -19.60 8.24 -33.57
CA ASP A 103 -19.35 6.80 -33.63
C ASP A 103 -18.34 6.43 -34.75
N VAL A 104 -17.64 5.30 -34.58
CA VAL A 104 -16.60 4.82 -35.51
C VAL A 104 -16.58 3.30 -35.59
N ILE A 105 -16.42 2.75 -36.80
CA ILE A 105 -16.18 1.32 -37.03
C ILE A 105 -15.12 1.09 -38.11
N GLU A 106 -14.47 -0.07 -38.05
CA GLU A 106 -13.52 -0.56 -39.06
C GLU A 106 -14.10 -1.80 -39.76
N ASP A 107 -14.04 -1.85 -41.08
CA ASP A 107 -14.42 -3.05 -41.85
C ASP A 107 -13.27 -4.07 -41.92
N ALA A 108 -13.57 -5.28 -42.41
CA ALA A 108 -12.58 -6.36 -42.51
C ALA A 108 -11.41 -6.06 -43.48
N SER A 109 -11.53 -5.03 -44.33
CA SER A 109 -10.46 -4.56 -45.22
C SER A 109 -9.65 -3.41 -44.59
N GLY A 110 -9.97 -3.01 -43.35
CA GLY A 110 -9.34 -1.91 -42.64
C GLY A 110 -9.84 -0.51 -43.05
N ASN A 111 -10.94 -0.40 -43.80
CA ASN A 111 -11.55 0.91 -44.04
C ASN A 111 -12.31 1.36 -42.79
N ILE A 112 -12.22 2.65 -42.50
CA ILE A 112 -12.77 3.24 -41.30
C ILE A 112 -13.94 4.14 -41.69
N TYR A 113 -15.08 3.95 -41.03
CA TYR A 113 -16.29 4.75 -41.24
C TYR A 113 -16.58 5.54 -39.97
N VAL A 114 -16.87 6.83 -40.12
CA VAL A 114 -17.14 7.75 -39.01
C VAL A 114 -18.49 8.41 -39.23
N CYS A 115 -19.33 8.39 -38.19
CA CYS A 115 -20.54 9.20 -38.10
C CYS A 115 -20.27 10.34 -37.14
N GLY A 116 -20.77 11.51 -37.47
CA GLY A 116 -20.67 12.70 -36.67
C GLY A 116 -21.75 13.70 -37.03
N THR A 117 -21.56 14.92 -36.57
CA THR A 117 -22.46 16.04 -36.86
C THR A 117 -21.65 17.32 -37.09
N THR A 118 -22.21 18.24 -37.88
CA THR A 118 -21.65 19.58 -38.17
C THR A 118 -22.72 20.63 -37.88
N ASP A 119 -22.36 21.76 -37.27
CA ASP A 119 -23.28 22.87 -37.11
C ASP A 119 -23.40 23.72 -38.40
N ASN A 120 -24.42 24.57 -38.47
CA ASN A 120 -24.66 25.42 -39.63
C ASN A 120 -24.12 26.86 -39.51
N ALA A 121 -23.17 27.13 -38.60
CA ALA A 121 -22.50 28.42 -38.29
C ALA A 121 -23.37 29.67 -38.01
N THR A 122 -24.62 29.70 -38.46
CA THR A 122 -25.55 30.85 -38.44
C THR A 122 -26.82 30.56 -37.65
N THR A 123 -27.12 29.28 -37.44
CA THR A 123 -28.19 28.73 -36.60
C THR A 123 -27.58 27.63 -35.73
N THR A 124 -28.18 27.33 -34.58
CA THR A 124 -27.78 26.17 -33.74
C THR A 124 -28.25 24.83 -34.33
N ASN A 125 -28.37 24.75 -35.66
CA ASN A 125 -28.85 23.57 -36.36
C ASN A 125 -27.68 22.66 -36.72
N TYR A 126 -27.87 21.37 -36.51
CA TYR A 126 -26.91 20.30 -36.76
C TYR A 126 -27.28 19.49 -38.01
N ASP A 127 -26.30 19.11 -38.82
CA ASP A 127 -26.45 18.17 -39.95
C ASP A 127 -25.59 16.92 -39.70
N VAL A 128 -25.96 15.77 -40.29
CA VAL A 128 -25.19 14.53 -40.15
C VAL A 128 -23.97 14.57 -41.06
N VAL A 129 -22.80 14.20 -40.51
CA VAL A 129 -21.56 13.98 -41.26
C VAL A 129 -21.26 12.49 -41.30
N PHE A 130 -21.02 11.94 -42.50
CA PHE A 130 -20.62 10.55 -42.71
C PHE A 130 -19.36 10.48 -43.55
N LEU A 131 -18.31 9.87 -42.99
CA LEU A 131 -16.96 9.85 -43.57
C LEU A 131 -16.49 8.41 -43.81
N LYS A 132 -15.66 8.24 -44.84
CA LYS A 132 -14.87 7.02 -45.02
C LYS A 132 -13.39 7.34 -45.18
N TYR A 133 -12.55 6.63 -44.46
CA TYR A 133 -11.11 6.61 -44.58
C TYR A 133 -10.62 5.21 -44.96
N ASN A 134 -9.45 5.12 -45.60
CA ASN A 134 -8.73 3.85 -45.71
C ASN A 134 -7.92 3.57 -44.43
N SER A 135 -7.28 2.40 -44.35
CA SER A 135 -6.48 1.98 -43.18
C SER A 135 -5.28 2.88 -42.87
N ALA A 136 -4.79 3.62 -43.86
CA ALA A 136 -3.72 4.61 -43.72
C ALA A 136 -4.21 6.00 -43.28
N GLY A 137 -5.51 6.16 -42.97
CA GLY A 137 -6.08 7.43 -42.54
C GLY A 137 -6.33 8.43 -43.68
N THR A 138 -6.32 8.00 -44.94
CA THR A 138 -6.63 8.88 -46.08
C THR A 138 -8.15 8.92 -46.34
N LEU A 139 -8.74 10.13 -46.33
CA LEU A 139 -10.16 10.34 -46.63
C LEU A 139 -10.48 9.86 -48.05
N GLN A 140 -11.50 9.01 -48.18
CA GLN A 140 -11.97 8.47 -49.46
C GLN A 140 -13.16 9.26 -49.98
N TRP A 141 -14.12 9.58 -49.09
CA TRP A 141 -15.27 10.43 -49.38
C TRP A 141 -15.89 10.94 -48.08
N SER A 142 -16.68 12.00 -48.20
CA SER A 142 -17.50 12.58 -47.13
C SER A 142 -18.90 12.89 -47.66
N VAL A 143 -19.93 12.63 -46.86
CA VAL A 143 -21.33 12.94 -47.15
C VAL A 143 -21.88 13.77 -46.00
N ILE A 144 -22.62 14.83 -46.35
CA ILE A 144 -23.44 15.60 -45.41
C ILE A 144 -24.89 15.27 -45.71
N TYR A 145 -25.65 14.87 -44.70
CA TYR A 145 -27.09 14.71 -44.81
C TYR A 145 -27.78 15.85 -44.04
N ASN A 146 -28.49 16.68 -44.80
CA ASN A 146 -29.36 17.75 -44.31
C ASN A 146 -30.80 17.36 -44.66
N GLY A 147 -31.63 17.16 -43.64
CA GLY A 147 -33.01 16.73 -43.79
C GLY A 147 -33.83 17.75 -44.59
N PRO A 148 -34.97 17.34 -45.17
CA PRO A 148 -35.78 18.19 -46.05
C PRO A 148 -36.34 19.46 -45.38
N ASN A 149 -36.28 19.57 -44.06
CA ASN A 149 -36.71 20.74 -43.30
C ASN A 149 -35.55 21.69 -42.92
N SER A 150 -34.29 21.27 -43.15
CA SER A 150 -33.07 22.01 -42.75
C SER A 150 -33.03 22.40 -41.26
N LEU A 151 -33.51 21.49 -40.42
CA LEU A 151 -33.48 21.55 -38.96
C LEU A 151 -32.41 20.61 -38.40
N ASN A 152 -32.44 20.27 -37.10
CA ASN A 152 -31.42 19.40 -36.50
C ASN A 152 -31.50 17.94 -36.97
N ASP A 153 -30.41 17.44 -37.54
CA ASP A 153 -30.16 16.05 -37.88
C ASP A 153 -28.85 15.59 -37.21
N ILE A 154 -28.96 14.85 -36.11
CA ILE A 154 -27.81 14.46 -35.27
C ILE A 154 -27.50 12.97 -35.46
N GLY A 155 -26.29 12.66 -35.91
CA GLY A 155 -25.79 11.29 -36.04
C GLY A 155 -25.48 10.66 -34.69
N THR A 156 -26.01 9.46 -34.41
CA THR A 156 -25.90 8.82 -33.08
C THR A 156 -25.06 7.54 -33.08
N SER A 157 -25.28 6.65 -34.04
CA SER A 157 -24.58 5.37 -34.12
C SER A 157 -24.58 4.80 -35.53
N LEU A 158 -23.59 3.97 -35.85
CA LEU A 158 -23.43 3.32 -37.14
C LEU A 158 -23.11 1.82 -37.02
N GLN A 159 -23.44 1.02 -38.04
CA GLN A 159 -23.15 -0.42 -38.11
C GLN A 159 -22.88 -0.90 -39.55
N ILE A 160 -21.99 -1.89 -39.71
CA ILE A 160 -21.76 -2.59 -41.00
C ILE A 160 -22.54 -3.90 -41.06
N GLU A 161 -23.26 -4.10 -42.17
CA GLU A 161 -23.83 -5.37 -42.56
C GLU A 161 -22.74 -6.27 -43.16
N ALA A 162 -22.27 -7.26 -42.38
CA ALA A 162 -21.12 -8.09 -42.74
C ALA A 162 -21.26 -8.83 -44.09
N SER A 163 -22.48 -9.16 -44.52
CA SER A 163 -22.72 -9.88 -45.77
C SER A 163 -22.57 -9.03 -47.03
N THR A 164 -22.76 -7.71 -46.92
CA THR A 164 -22.79 -6.80 -48.08
C THR A 164 -21.79 -5.65 -47.97
N GLY A 165 -21.30 -5.36 -46.76
CA GLY A 165 -20.53 -4.15 -46.43
C GLY A 165 -21.38 -2.89 -46.30
N ASN A 166 -22.71 -2.96 -46.51
CA ASN A 166 -23.57 -1.78 -46.41
C ASN A 166 -23.56 -1.20 -44.99
N ILE A 167 -23.68 0.12 -44.89
CA ILE A 167 -23.57 0.84 -43.62
C ILE A 167 -24.93 1.40 -43.23
N PHE A 168 -25.32 1.17 -41.99
CA PHE A 168 -26.54 1.70 -41.40
C PHE A 168 -26.19 2.80 -40.41
N LEU A 169 -26.89 3.93 -40.48
CA LEU A 169 -26.75 5.06 -39.55
C LEU A 169 -28.09 5.29 -38.85
N ALA A 170 -28.05 5.45 -37.53
CA ALA A 170 -29.16 5.96 -36.74
C ALA A 170 -28.93 7.43 -36.39
N THR A 171 -30.00 8.21 -36.50
CA THR A 171 -29.96 9.67 -36.44
C THR A 171 -31.21 10.21 -35.76
N SER A 172 -31.06 11.28 -34.97
CA SER A 172 -32.19 12.04 -34.44
C SER A 172 -32.51 13.14 -35.44
N ARG A 173 -33.69 13.10 -36.05
CA ARG A 173 -34.08 14.06 -37.10
C ARG A 173 -35.22 14.95 -36.65
N GLU A 174 -35.06 16.25 -36.74
CA GLU A 174 -36.07 17.23 -36.35
C GLU A 174 -37.10 17.46 -37.48
N GLY A 175 -38.37 17.26 -37.12
CA GLY A 175 -39.54 17.55 -37.95
C GLY A 175 -40.01 19.01 -37.85
N THR A 176 -41.01 19.37 -38.66
CA THR A 176 -41.56 20.75 -38.73
C THR A 176 -42.28 21.23 -37.46
N SER A 177 -42.57 20.32 -36.52
CA SER A 177 -43.18 20.60 -35.21
C SER A 177 -42.16 20.75 -34.07
N SER A 178 -40.87 20.88 -34.38
CA SER A 178 -39.76 20.84 -33.39
C SER A 178 -39.71 19.56 -32.56
N SER A 179 -40.19 18.45 -33.12
CA SER A 179 -40.11 17.11 -32.53
C SER A 179 -39.02 16.30 -33.24
N TYR A 180 -38.18 15.59 -32.49
CA TYR A 180 -37.18 14.67 -33.05
C TYR A 180 -37.83 13.33 -33.36
N ASP A 181 -37.43 12.68 -34.46
CA ASP A 181 -37.87 11.34 -34.85
C ASP A 181 -36.67 10.38 -34.94
N PHE A 182 -36.92 9.09 -34.70
CA PHE A 182 -35.95 8.04 -35.05
C PHE A 182 -35.79 8.04 -36.57
N PHE A 183 -34.59 8.32 -37.07
CA PHE A 183 -34.30 8.29 -38.50
C PHE A 183 -33.14 7.35 -38.80
N ILE A 184 -33.32 6.50 -39.81
CA ILE A 184 -32.35 5.48 -40.22
C ILE A 184 -32.00 5.66 -41.69
N LEU A 185 -30.69 5.59 -41.98
CA LEU A 185 -30.13 5.68 -43.32
C LEU A 185 -29.34 4.41 -43.62
N LYS A 186 -29.51 3.85 -44.82
CA LYS A 186 -28.65 2.77 -45.33
C LYS A 186 -27.82 3.27 -46.51
N TYR A 187 -26.52 3.05 -46.46
CA TYR A 187 -25.56 3.43 -47.50
C TYR A 187 -24.85 2.20 -48.08
N LYS A 188 -24.49 2.30 -49.36
CA LYS A 188 -23.44 1.46 -49.96
C LYS A 188 -22.06 1.84 -49.39
N PRO A 189 -21.05 0.93 -49.42
CA PRO A 189 -19.65 1.27 -49.11
C PRO A 189 -19.05 2.42 -49.93
N THR A 190 -19.71 2.79 -51.04
CA THR A 190 -19.34 3.90 -51.93
C THR A 190 -19.92 5.25 -51.51
N GLY A 191 -20.70 5.32 -50.42
CA GLY A 191 -21.33 6.57 -49.95
C GLY A 191 -22.68 6.89 -50.59
N VAL A 192 -23.24 5.98 -51.40
CA VAL A 192 -24.55 6.17 -52.05
C VAL A 192 -25.67 5.66 -51.13
N VAL A 193 -26.69 6.49 -50.88
CA VAL A 193 -27.90 6.10 -50.11
C VAL A 193 -28.66 5.01 -50.88
N LEU A 194 -29.04 3.95 -50.16
CA LEU A 194 -29.92 2.89 -50.65
C LEU A 194 -31.37 3.18 -50.30
N TRP A 195 -31.63 3.53 -49.04
CA TRP A 195 -32.94 3.93 -48.55
C TRP A 195 -32.77 4.71 -47.24
N SER A 196 -33.83 5.42 -46.87
CA SER A 196 -33.97 6.05 -45.56
C SER A 196 -35.40 5.83 -45.04
N ASN A 197 -35.58 5.81 -43.72
CA ASN A 197 -36.90 5.72 -43.11
C ASN A 197 -36.96 6.39 -41.73
N SER A 198 -38.14 6.82 -41.32
CA SER A 198 -38.42 7.45 -40.03
C SER A 198 -39.44 6.65 -39.22
N TYR A 199 -39.25 6.60 -37.91
CA TYR A 199 -40.25 6.17 -36.95
C TYR A 199 -40.64 7.37 -36.09
N ASN A 200 -41.93 7.68 -36.10
CA ASN A 200 -42.53 8.81 -35.39
C ASN A 200 -43.77 8.30 -34.65
N TYR A 201 -43.63 8.06 -33.35
CA TYR A 201 -44.69 7.56 -32.50
C TYR A 201 -45.54 8.71 -31.96
N ALA A 202 -46.85 8.63 -32.20
CA ALA A 202 -47.84 9.61 -31.74
C ALA A 202 -47.59 11.07 -32.19
N ASN A 203 -46.72 11.31 -33.19
CA ASN A 203 -46.30 12.66 -33.60
C ASN A 203 -45.57 13.42 -32.47
N LEU A 204 -44.80 12.69 -31.65
CA LEU A 204 -44.05 13.21 -30.50
C LEU A 204 -42.55 12.89 -30.62
N ILE A 205 -41.76 13.26 -29.61
CA ILE A 205 -40.30 13.15 -29.62
C ILE A 205 -39.84 11.70 -29.49
N ASP A 206 -39.05 11.24 -30.46
CA ASP A 206 -38.33 9.98 -30.51
C ASP A 206 -36.83 10.22 -30.80
N VAL A 207 -35.95 9.87 -29.86
CA VAL A 207 -34.50 10.06 -29.96
C VAL A 207 -33.76 8.72 -29.87
N PRO A 208 -33.07 8.26 -30.94
CA PRO A 208 -32.32 7.01 -30.91
C PRO A 208 -31.05 7.14 -30.06
N THR A 209 -30.79 6.14 -29.23
CA THR A 209 -29.50 5.93 -28.55
C THR A 209 -28.52 5.20 -29.46
N GLY A 210 -29.02 4.31 -30.32
CA GLY A 210 -28.20 3.70 -31.38
C GLY A 210 -28.85 2.53 -32.09
N ILE A 211 -28.06 1.83 -32.90
CA ILE A 211 -28.50 0.76 -33.79
C ILE A 211 -27.61 -0.48 -33.68
N GLN A 212 -28.22 -1.65 -33.82
CA GLN A 212 -27.52 -2.92 -33.96
C GLN A 212 -28.15 -3.80 -35.04
N LEU A 213 -27.32 -4.63 -35.67
CA LEU A 213 -27.78 -5.64 -36.62
C LEU A 213 -27.85 -7.02 -35.97
N ILE A 214 -28.97 -7.71 -36.17
CA ILE A 214 -29.15 -9.14 -35.89
C ILE A 214 -29.58 -9.83 -37.21
N PRO A 215 -29.51 -11.17 -37.33
CA PRO A 215 -29.83 -11.83 -38.59
C PRO A 215 -31.18 -11.39 -39.18
N GLY A 216 -31.14 -10.77 -40.36
CA GLY A 216 -32.32 -10.29 -41.09
C GLY A 216 -33.03 -9.07 -40.50
N LYS A 217 -32.48 -8.38 -39.49
CA LYS A 217 -33.14 -7.25 -38.81
C LYS A 217 -32.17 -6.14 -38.39
N ALA A 218 -32.58 -4.90 -38.56
CA ALA A 218 -31.91 -3.72 -38.00
C ALA A 218 -32.71 -3.23 -36.79
N VAL A 219 -32.11 -3.21 -35.61
CA VAL A 219 -32.79 -2.86 -34.35
C VAL A 219 -32.28 -1.52 -33.87
N VAL A 220 -33.16 -0.53 -33.79
CA VAL A 220 -32.90 0.80 -33.23
C VAL A 220 -33.49 0.85 -31.83
N VAL A 221 -32.74 1.40 -30.88
CA VAL A 221 -33.17 1.60 -29.49
C VAL A 221 -32.99 3.06 -29.10
N GLY A 222 -33.91 3.59 -28.30
CA GLY A 222 -33.91 5.00 -27.91
C GLY A 222 -35.06 5.38 -26.99
N ALA A 223 -35.13 6.66 -26.63
CA ALA A 223 -36.27 7.23 -25.92
C ALA A 223 -37.38 7.55 -26.92
N SER A 224 -38.63 7.25 -26.57
CA SER A 224 -39.78 7.56 -27.41
C SER A 224 -40.90 8.14 -26.52
N ALA A 225 -41.53 9.22 -26.95
CA ALA A 225 -42.55 9.92 -26.16
C ALA A 225 -43.94 9.28 -26.36
N SER A 226 -44.57 8.81 -25.29
CA SER A 226 -45.98 8.40 -25.31
C SER A 226 -46.94 9.55 -24.96
N ALA A 227 -46.43 10.60 -24.32
CA ALA A 227 -47.11 11.87 -24.10
C ALA A 227 -46.09 13.01 -23.97
N ALA A 228 -46.56 14.27 -23.99
CA ALA A 228 -45.68 15.46 -23.92
C ALA A 228 -44.76 15.51 -22.67
N ASN A 229 -45.18 14.90 -21.56
CA ASN A 229 -44.44 14.80 -20.30
C ASN A 229 -44.03 13.34 -19.95
N LYS A 230 -44.04 12.45 -20.95
CA LYS A 230 -43.78 11.03 -20.73
C LYS A 230 -43.00 10.39 -21.89
N TRP A 231 -41.76 10.01 -21.61
CA TRP A 231 -40.94 9.21 -22.51
C TRP A 231 -40.74 7.81 -21.94
N ASP A 232 -40.57 6.84 -22.82
CA ASP A 232 -40.41 5.43 -22.51
C ASP A 232 -39.19 4.88 -23.26
N TYR A 233 -38.64 3.75 -22.80
CA TYR A 233 -37.64 3.03 -23.58
C TYR A 233 -38.34 2.37 -24.76
N ALA A 234 -37.82 2.57 -25.97
CA ALA A 234 -38.37 1.98 -27.18
C ALA A 234 -37.33 1.20 -27.98
N SER A 235 -37.80 0.14 -28.64
CA SER A 235 -37.05 -0.61 -29.64
C SER A 235 -37.88 -0.77 -30.90
N VAL A 236 -37.31 -0.37 -32.04
CA VAL A 236 -37.94 -0.44 -33.36
C VAL A 236 -37.09 -1.33 -34.26
N VAL A 237 -37.73 -2.28 -34.91
CA VAL A 237 -37.09 -3.25 -35.80
C VAL A 237 -37.45 -2.93 -37.23
N PHE A 238 -36.44 -2.77 -38.07
CA PHE A 238 -36.56 -2.51 -39.49
C PHE A 238 -36.08 -3.72 -40.30
N ASP A 239 -36.70 -3.91 -41.46
CA ASP A 239 -36.22 -4.81 -42.50
C ASP A 239 -34.94 -4.21 -43.12
N PRO A 240 -33.78 -4.86 -43.04
CA PRO A 240 -32.52 -4.31 -43.56
C PRO A 240 -32.50 -4.11 -45.08
N SER A 241 -33.35 -4.82 -45.83
CA SER A 241 -33.40 -4.77 -47.29
C SER A 241 -34.32 -3.65 -47.79
N THR A 242 -35.50 -3.49 -47.19
CA THR A 242 -36.52 -2.52 -47.65
C THR A 242 -36.60 -1.25 -46.80
N GLY A 243 -36.08 -1.28 -45.57
CA GLY A 243 -36.24 -0.20 -44.60
C GLY A 243 -37.61 -0.17 -43.94
N SER A 244 -38.53 -1.11 -44.24
CA SER A 244 -39.87 -1.14 -43.65
C SER A 244 -39.81 -1.48 -42.16
N ILE A 245 -40.68 -0.88 -41.34
CA ILE A 245 -40.80 -1.22 -39.91
C ILE A 245 -41.49 -2.59 -39.78
N LEU A 246 -40.81 -3.54 -39.14
CA LEU A 246 -41.31 -4.89 -38.88
C LEU A 246 -42.05 -4.99 -37.55
N SER A 247 -41.56 -4.30 -36.51
CA SER A 247 -42.20 -4.26 -35.19
C SER A 247 -41.63 -3.11 -34.35
N SER A 248 -42.37 -2.68 -33.33
CA SER A 248 -41.89 -1.76 -32.31
C SER A 248 -42.42 -2.19 -30.94
N THR A 249 -41.58 -2.06 -29.91
CA THR A 249 -41.90 -2.44 -28.53
C THR A 249 -41.39 -1.37 -27.58
N ARG A 250 -42.11 -1.16 -26.48
CA ARG A 250 -41.86 -0.05 -25.54
C ARG A 250 -42.02 -0.54 -24.11
N ASP A 251 -41.13 -0.13 -23.22
CA ASP A 251 -41.20 -0.44 -21.79
C ASP A 251 -41.82 0.76 -21.06
N ASN A 252 -43.06 0.61 -20.62
CA ASN A 252 -43.90 1.71 -20.11
C ASN A 252 -43.92 1.70 -18.59
N LEU A 253 -43.24 2.66 -17.96
CA LEU A 253 -43.32 2.89 -16.52
C LEU A 253 -44.58 3.69 -16.17
N VAL A 254 -45.35 3.24 -15.18
CA VAL A 254 -46.56 3.95 -14.72
C VAL A 254 -46.15 5.29 -14.10
N GLY A 255 -46.80 6.38 -14.52
CA GLY A 255 -46.47 7.74 -14.09
C GLY A 255 -46.11 8.67 -15.25
N PHE A 256 -45.41 9.76 -14.92
CA PHE A 256 -44.84 10.75 -15.86
C PHE A 256 -43.34 10.91 -15.60
N GLY A 257 -42.57 11.25 -16.63
CA GLY A 257 -41.12 11.27 -16.58
C GLY A 257 -40.49 11.12 -17.96
N TYR A 258 -39.29 11.65 -18.12
CA TYR A 258 -38.55 11.55 -19.38
C TYR A 258 -37.56 10.37 -19.29
N ASP A 259 -38.04 9.14 -19.47
CA ASP A 259 -37.17 7.97 -19.42
C ASP A 259 -36.06 8.06 -20.48
N GLN A 260 -34.82 7.82 -20.04
CA GLN A 260 -33.62 8.03 -20.84
C GLN A 260 -32.80 6.74 -20.92
N PRO A 261 -32.90 5.97 -22.03
CA PRO A 261 -31.98 4.88 -22.32
C PRO A 261 -30.65 5.46 -22.79
N LEU A 262 -29.58 5.18 -22.03
CA LEU A 262 -28.26 5.79 -22.22
C LEU A 262 -27.25 4.84 -22.83
N ALA A 263 -27.43 3.51 -22.65
CA ALA A 263 -26.55 2.52 -23.23
C ALA A 263 -27.29 1.22 -23.55
N PHE A 264 -26.80 0.50 -24.56
CA PHE A 264 -27.34 -0.79 -24.95
C PHE A 264 -26.24 -1.74 -25.45
N LYS A 265 -26.52 -3.05 -25.38
CA LYS A 265 -25.61 -4.10 -25.86
C LYS A 265 -26.41 -5.33 -26.29
N LYS A 266 -25.98 -6.02 -27.35
CA LYS A 266 -26.48 -7.35 -27.68
C LYS A 266 -25.63 -8.48 -27.10
N ASP A 267 -26.27 -9.60 -26.78
CA ASP A 267 -25.57 -10.87 -26.56
C ASP A 267 -25.38 -11.67 -27.85
N VAL A 268 -24.70 -12.82 -27.72
CA VAL A 268 -24.45 -13.77 -28.83
C VAL A 268 -25.72 -14.41 -29.39
N ALA A 269 -26.81 -14.45 -28.63
CA ALA A 269 -28.11 -14.96 -29.06
C ALA A 269 -28.97 -13.89 -29.75
N GLY A 270 -28.49 -12.63 -29.79
CA GLY A 270 -29.18 -11.50 -30.40
C GLY A 270 -30.23 -10.84 -29.50
N ASN A 271 -30.26 -11.14 -28.19
CA ASN A 271 -31.07 -10.36 -27.25
C ASN A 271 -30.44 -8.97 -27.08
N THR A 272 -31.26 -7.94 -26.99
CA THR A 272 -30.85 -6.56 -26.73
C THR A 272 -31.05 -6.23 -25.26
N TYR A 273 -30.02 -5.69 -24.62
CA TYR A 273 -30.10 -5.18 -23.25
C TYR A 273 -29.96 -3.67 -23.30
N VAL A 274 -30.82 -2.94 -22.61
CA VAL A 274 -30.83 -1.47 -22.58
C VAL A 274 -30.81 -1.03 -21.13
N THR A 275 -29.97 -0.04 -20.81
CA THR A 275 -29.93 0.58 -19.48
C THR A 275 -29.94 2.11 -19.60
N GLY A 276 -30.34 2.75 -18.52
CA GLY A 276 -30.40 4.19 -18.43
C GLY A 276 -30.98 4.61 -17.09
N ARG A 277 -31.81 5.66 -17.11
CA ARG A 277 -32.63 6.09 -15.98
C ARG A 277 -34.10 6.22 -16.38
N ALA A 278 -35.02 6.09 -15.43
CA ALA A 278 -36.45 6.23 -15.64
C ALA A 278 -37.14 6.79 -14.40
N SER A 279 -38.27 7.48 -14.55
CA SER A 279 -38.98 8.10 -13.44
C SER A 279 -40.49 7.93 -13.55
N SER A 280 -41.14 7.67 -12.42
CA SER A 280 -42.61 7.65 -12.32
C SER A 280 -43.20 9.02 -11.96
N ASN A 281 -42.38 9.98 -11.51
CA ASN A 281 -42.82 11.28 -10.99
C ASN A 281 -42.04 12.48 -11.59
N GLY A 282 -41.20 12.26 -12.59
CA GLY A 282 -40.40 13.26 -13.28
C GLY A 282 -39.26 13.91 -12.48
N VAL A 283 -39.06 13.55 -11.21
CA VAL A 283 -38.05 14.17 -10.32
C VAL A 283 -37.05 13.15 -9.79
N ASN A 284 -37.52 11.99 -9.32
CA ASN A 284 -36.64 10.90 -8.88
C ASN A 284 -36.46 9.90 -10.03
N TYR A 285 -35.24 9.81 -10.55
CA TYR A 285 -34.90 8.88 -11.62
C TYR A 285 -34.12 7.71 -11.06
N ASP A 286 -34.55 6.50 -11.39
CA ASP A 286 -33.93 5.27 -10.91
C ASP A 286 -33.25 4.53 -12.08
N ILE A 287 -32.24 3.72 -11.78
CA ILE A 287 -31.57 2.90 -12.81
C ILE A 287 -32.58 1.91 -13.36
N ARG A 288 -32.82 1.95 -14.66
CA ARG A 288 -33.73 1.02 -15.34
C ARG A 288 -32.99 0.21 -16.38
N THR A 289 -33.16 -1.11 -16.32
CA THR A 289 -32.50 -2.06 -17.21
C THR A 289 -33.51 -3.05 -17.75
N ILE A 290 -33.55 -3.23 -19.07
CA ILE A 290 -34.48 -4.15 -19.76
C ILE A 290 -33.72 -5.14 -20.65
N LYS A 291 -34.29 -6.34 -20.81
CA LYS A 291 -33.91 -7.31 -21.82
C LYS A 291 -35.01 -7.44 -22.86
N ILE A 292 -34.65 -7.37 -24.13
CA ILE A 292 -35.53 -7.54 -25.28
C ILE A 292 -35.04 -8.73 -26.09
N SER A 293 -35.94 -9.63 -26.45
CA SER A 293 -35.64 -10.81 -27.26
C SER A 293 -35.36 -10.46 -28.74
N PRO A 294 -34.77 -11.36 -29.54
CA PRO A 294 -34.64 -11.19 -30.99
C PRO A 294 -35.99 -11.06 -31.74
N THR A 295 -37.10 -11.44 -31.11
CA THR A 295 -38.46 -11.23 -31.64
C THR A 295 -39.05 -9.88 -31.24
N ASN A 296 -38.24 -9.00 -30.66
CA ASN A 296 -38.61 -7.67 -30.17
C ASN A 296 -39.64 -7.71 -29.03
N THR A 297 -39.54 -8.67 -28.11
CA THR A 297 -40.42 -8.73 -26.93
C THR A 297 -39.60 -8.46 -25.67
N ILE A 298 -40.09 -7.60 -24.77
CA ILE A 298 -39.46 -7.41 -23.46
C ILE A 298 -39.58 -8.73 -22.67
N VAL A 299 -38.43 -9.25 -22.24
CA VAL A 299 -38.32 -10.52 -21.50
C VAL A 299 -38.38 -10.25 -20.01
N TRP A 300 -37.67 -9.22 -19.53
CA TRP A 300 -37.72 -8.75 -18.16
C TRP A 300 -37.29 -7.30 -18.08
N THR A 301 -37.70 -6.65 -16.99
CA THR A 301 -37.35 -5.28 -16.62
C THR A 301 -36.92 -5.25 -15.16
N GLN A 302 -35.85 -4.52 -14.86
CA GLN A 302 -35.34 -4.27 -13.51
C GLN A 302 -35.23 -2.77 -13.25
N THR A 303 -35.53 -2.38 -12.02
CA THR A 303 -35.35 -1.01 -11.53
C THR A 303 -34.57 -1.07 -10.22
N TYR A 304 -33.54 -0.24 -10.12
CA TYR A 304 -32.69 -0.14 -8.94
C TYR A 304 -32.68 1.31 -8.45
N ASP A 305 -33.14 1.49 -7.22
CA ASP A 305 -33.19 2.75 -6.47
C ASP A 305 -32.44 2.53 -5.14
N ALA A 306 -31.41 3.33 -4.88
CA ALA A 306 -30.58 3.20 -3.69
C ALA A 306 -31.13 4.00 -2.50
N PHE A 307 -31.44 5.28 -2.70
CA PHE A 307 -31.73 6.24 -1.63
C PHE A 307 -32.96 7.12 -1.89
N GLY A 308 -33.80 6.77 -2.88
CA GLY A 308 -34.94 7.58 -3.30
C GLY A 308 -34.52 8.89 -3.98
N LEU A 309 -33.35 8.90 -4.60
CA LEU A 309 -32.73 10.03 -5.28
C LEU A 309 -32.17 9.58 -6.64
N GLU A 310 -31.73 10.54 -7.44
CA GLU A 310 -31.31 10.31 -8.82
C GLU A 310 -30.17 9.27 -8.94
N ASP A 311 -30.49 8.14 -9.56
CA ASP A 311 -29.58 7.06 -9.88
C ASP A 311 -29.57 6.79 -11.40
N VAL A 312 -28.38 6.58 -11.97
CA VAL A 312 -28.21 6.50 -13.43
C VAL A 312 -27.28 5.36 -13.83
N GLY A 313 -27.76 4.47 -14.71
CA GLY A 313 -26.94 3.49 -15.40
C GLY A 313 -26.54 4.00 -16.79
N ASN A 314 -25.28 4.33 -17.01
CA ASN A 314 -24.82 4.97 -18.25
C ASN A 314 -23.96 4.06 -19.14
N THR A 315 -23.63 2.84 -18.68
CA THR A 315 -22.83 1.89 -19.44
C THR A 315 -23.29 0.45 -19.16
N ILE A 316 -23.19 -0.41 -20.18
CA ILE A 316 -23.67 -1.80 -20.10
C ILE A 316 -22.74 -2.75 -20.88
N ALA A 317 -22.51 -3.93 -20.30
CA ALA A 317 -21.81 -5.03 -20.94
C ALA A 317 -22.50 -6.36 -20.63
N VAL A 318 -22.26 -7.35 -21.49
CA VAL A 318 -22.82 -8.70 -21.33
C VAL A 318 -21.70 -9.72 -21.44
N ASP A 319 -21.57 -10.59 -20.44
CA ASP A 319 -20.55 -11.63 -20.43
C ASP A 319 -20.95 -12.84 -21.30
N ALA A 320 -20.01 -13.77 -21.53
CA ALA A 320 -20.24 -14.96 -22.34
C ALA A 320 -21.33 -15.91 -21.78
N SER A 321 -21.67 -15.78 -20.49
CA SER A 321 -22.76 -16.53 -19.85
C SER A 321 -24.11 -15.83 -19.95
N GLY A 322 -24.16 -14.63 -20.56
CA GLY A 322 -25.35 -13.82 -20.69
C GLY A 322 -25.68 -13.00 -19.44
N ASN A 323 -24.76 -12.88 -18.47
CA ASN A 323 -24.95 -11.98 -17.34
C ASN A 323 -24.70 -10.53 -17.76
N ILE A 324 -25.42 -9.61 -17.13
CA ILE A 324 -25.49 -8.21 -17.52
C ILE A 324 -24.79 -7.38 -16.47
N LEU A 325 -23.89 -6.51 -16.91
CA LEU A 325 -23.14 -5.59 -16.06
C LEU A 325 -23.60 -4.18 -16.39
N VAL A 326 -24.05 -3.42 -15.39
CA VAL A 326 -24.52 -2.03 -15.53
C VAL A 326 -23.68 -1.14 -14.63
N GLY A 327 -23.00 -0.14 -15.21
CA GLY A 327 -22.23 0.85 -14.49
C GLY A 327 -22.88 2.23 -14.52
N GLY A 328 -22.60 3.05 -13.51
CA GLY A 328 -22.99 4.46 -13.46
C GLY A 328 -22.80 5.09 -12.08
N PHE A 329 -23.80 5.81 -11.58
CA PHE A 329 -23.78 6.41 -10.23
C PHE A 329 -25.11 6.29 -9.50
N ILE A 330 -25.04 6.41 -8.17
CA ILE A 330 -26.17 6.59 -7.26
C ILE A 330 -26.02 7.89 -6.47
N THR A 331 -27.12 8.55 -6.11
CA THR A 331 -27.09 9.80 -5.33
C THR A 331 -27.47 9.54 -3.87
N LYS A 332 -26.58 9.91 -2.94
CA LYS A 332 -26.82 9.80 -1.50
C LYS A 332 -27.72 10.92 -0.99
N SER A 333 -28.25 10.74 0.22
CA SER A 333 -29.10 11.71 0.92
C SER A 333 -28.49 13.12 1.10
N ASN A 334 -27.17 13.25 0.93
CA ASN A 334 -26.45 14.52 0.97
C ASN A 334 -26.17 15.13 -0.42
N ASN A 335 -26.84 14.65 -1.47
CA ASN A 335 -26.66 15.04 -2.88
C ASN A 335 -25.26 14.78 -3.45
N ILE A 336 -24.49 13.87 -2.85
CA ILE A 336 -23.20 13.42 -3.37
C ILE A 336 -23.36 12.10 -4.10
N LYS A 337 -22.72 11.96 -5.26
CA LYS A 337 -22.77 10.74 -6.07
C LYS A 337 -21.69 9.74 -5.66
N ASP A 338 -22.07 8.48 -5.58
CA ASP A 338 -21.15 7.34 -5.48
C ASP A 338 -21.25 6.52 -6.76
N PHE A 339 -20.14 5.91 -7.20
CA PHE A 339 -20.24 5.02 -8.34
C PHE A 339 -21.03 3.76 -7.97
N ILE A 340 -21.70 3.16 -8.96
CA ILE A 340 -22.37 1.85 -8.82
C ILE A 340 -22.02 0.94 -10.00
N LEU A 341 -21.79 -0.34 -9.69
CA LEU A 341 -21.75 -1.44 -10.65
C LEU A 341 -22.71 -2.55 -10.21
N LEU A 342 -23.66 -2.91 -11.07
CA LEU A 342 -24.65 -3.96 -10.85
C LEU A 342 -24.36 -5.15 -11.76
N LYS A 343 -24.46 -6.37 -11.23
CA LYS A 343 -24.46 -7.59 -12.04
C LYS A 343 -25.80 -8.31 -11.94
N TYR A 344 -26.47 -8.51 -13.06
CA TYR A 344 -27.67 -9.33 -13.17
C TYR A 344 -27.38 -10.66 -13.87
N SER A 345 -28.10 -11.71 -13.50
CA SER A 345 -28.12 -12.97 -14.24
C SER A 345 -28.80 -12.79 -15.60
N ALA A 346 -28.65 -13.77 -16.49
CA ALA A 346 -29.37 -13.79 -17.78
C ALA A 346 -30.92 -13.71 -17.65
N THR A 347 -31.46 -14.06 -16.48
CA THR A 347 -32.89 -14.00 -16.12
C THR A 347 -33.29 -12.70 -15.42
N GLY A 348 -32.35 -11.75 -15.24
CA GLY A 348 -32.61 -10.45 -14.60
C GLY A 348 -32.51 -10.45 -13.08
N THR A 349 -32.01 -11.52 -12.44
CA THR A 349 -31.81 -11.56 -10.99
C THR A 349 -30.53 -10.83 -10.61
N LEU A 350 -30.58 -9.87 -9.68
CA LEU A 350 -29.37 -9.20 -9.18
C LEU A 350 -28.48 -10.21 -8.45
N LEU A 351 -27.27 -10.42 -8.97
CA LEU A 351 -26.28 -11.35 -8.41
C LEU A 351 -25.41 -10.68 -7.36
N TRP A 352 -24.91 -9.48 -7.65
CA TRP A 352 -24.15 -8.65 -6.71
C TRP A 352 -24.13 -7.20 -7.17
N LYS A 353 -23.74 -6.31 -6.25
CA LYS A 353 -23.49 -4.89 -6.51
C LYS A 353 -22.19 -4.41 -5.87
N GLN A 354 -21.57 -3.39 -6.46
CA GLN A 354 -20.37 -2.73 -5.96
C GLN A 354 -20.57 -1.21 -5.96
N THR A 355 -20.28 -0.56 -4.84
CA THR A 355 -20.38 0.90 -4.64
C THR A 355 -19.08 1.46 -4.10
N GLN A 356 -18.75 2.70 -4.47
CA GLN A 356 -17.61 3.41 -3.91
C GLN A 356 -17.84 4.91 -3.92
N THR A 357 -17.43 5.54 -2.83
CA THR A 357 -17.40 6.98 -2.70
C THR A 357 -16.07 7.56 -3.20
N SER A 358 -16.10 8.82 -3.60
CA SER A 358 -14.91 9.57 -4.01
C SER A 358 -13.89 9.63 -2.88
N LYS A 359 -12.59 9.61 -3.22
CA LYS A 359 -11.51 9.80 -2.24
C LYS A 359 -11.67 11.08 -1.39
N ASP A 360 -12.12 12.17 -2.01
CA ASP A 360 -12.73 13.31 -1.31
C ASP A 360 -14.22 13.00 -1.11
N ALA A 361 -14.60 12.64 0.12
CA ALA A 361 -15.96 12.22 0.46
C ALA A 361 -17.03 13.33 0.27
N THR A 362 -16.60 14.58 0.03
CA THR A 362 -17.48 15.72 -0.26
C THR A 362 -17.78 15.87 -1.76
N ALA A 363 -17.23 15.00 -2.60
CA ALA A 363 -17.31 15.10 -4.05
C ALA A 363 -17.88 13.84 -4.70
N ASP A 364 -18.31 13.98 -5.96
CA ASP A 364 -18.92 12.91 -6.75
C ASP A 364 -17.90 11.84 -7.18
N ALA A 365 -18.35 10.58 -7.20
CA ALA A 365 -17.74 9.46 -7.90
C ALA A 365 -18.75 8.82 -8.87
N TYR A 366 -18.28 8.37 -10.04
CA TYR A 366 -19.13 7.71 -11.05
C TYR A 366 -18.33 6.80 -11.99
N ILE A 367 -18.96 5.76 -12.52
CA ILE A 367 -18.43 5.00 -13.67
C ILE A 367 -18.83 5.70 -14.97
N LYS A 368 -17.90 5.80 -15.91
CA LYS A 368 -18.13 6.32 -17.27
C LYS A 368 -18.26 5.19 -18.29
N GLY A 369 -17.41 4.17 -18.19
CA GLY A 369 -17.40 3.06 -19.14
C GLY A 369 -16.92 1.76 -18.51
N ILE A 370 -17.40 0.64 -19.04
CA ILE A 370 -16.96 -0.71 -18.67
C ILE A 370 -16.60 -1.55 -19.90
N ALA A 371 -15.65 -2.46 -19.72
CA ALA A 371 -15.26 -3.47 -20.69
C ALA A 371 -15.05 -4.82 -20.00
N LEU A 372 -15.23 -5.92 -20.72
CA LEU A 372 -15.10 -7.28 -20.17
C LEU A 372 -13.98 -8.05 -20.85
N ASN A 373 -13.28 -8.89 -20.09
CA ASN A 373 -12.46 -9.95 -20.67
C ASN A 373 -13.27 -11.23 -20.96
N SER A 374 -12.62 -12.23 -21.55
CA SER A 374 -13.26 -13.50 -21.93
C SER A 374 -13.78 -14.33 -20.76
N ILE A 375 -13.27 -14.13 -19.55
CA ILE A 375 -13.73 -14.81 -18.32
C ILE A 375 -14.77 -14.00 -17.54
N GLY A 376 -15.16 -12.82 -18.05
CA GLY A 376 -16.18 -11.96 -17.46
C GLY A 376 -15.70 -11.06 -16.32
N ASP A 377 -14.39 -10.86 -16.16
CA ASP A 377 -13.88 -9.78 -15.30
C ASP A 377 -14.19 -8.43 -15.93
N ILE A 378 -14.47 -7.46 -15.08
CA ILE A 378 -14.94 -6.14 -15.42
C ILE A 378 -13.80 -5.15 -15.27
N TYR A 379 -13.42 -4.49 -16.35
CA TYR A 379 -12.57 -3.31 -16.33
C TYR A 379 -13.45 -2.07 -16.41
N TYR A 380 -13.12 -1.02 -15.67
CA TYR A 380 -13.89 0.23 -15.66
C TYR A 380 -12.98 1.44 -15.75
N ILE A 381 -13.54 2.52 -16.31
CA ILE A 381 -13.03 3.88 -16.16
C ILE A 381 -14.12 4.74 -15.50
N GLY A 382 -13.75 5.52 -14.49
CA GLY A 382 -14.64 6.37 -13.72
C GLY A 382 -13.99 7.70 -13.36
N GLY A 383 -14.77 8.61 -12.78
CA GLY A 383 -14.33 9.93 -12.33
C GLY A 383 -14.55 10.10 -10.84
N GLU A 384 -13.62 10.76 -10.16
CA GLU A 384 -13.74 11.15 -8.74
C GLU A 384 -12.90 12.41 -8.45
N LYS A 385 -12.77 12.80 -7.18
CA LYS A 385 -11.89 13.89 -6.73
C LYS A 385 -10.95 13.43 -5.61
N GLY A 386 -9.68 13.84 -5.67
CA GLY A 386 -8.72 13.59 -4.59
C GLY A 386 -8.86 14.60 -3.44
N ILE A 387 -8.47 14.21 -2.21
CA ILE A 387 -8.47 15.09 -1.02
C ILE A 387 -7.57 16.32 -1.30
N GLY A 388 -8.15 17.52 -1.24
CA GLY A 388 -7.42 18.77 -1.51
C GLY A 388 -6.85 18.90 -2.94
N ALA A 389 -7.33 18.07 -3.87
CA ALA A 389 -6.77 17.93 -5.22
C ALA A 389 -7.83 18.16 -6.32
N ASN A 390 -7.37 18.14 -7.57
CA ASN A 390 -8.20 18.21 -8.77
C ASN A 390 -9.05 16.94 -8.97
N LYS A 391 -10.04 17.02 -9.88
CA LYS A 391 -10.76 15.82 -10.35
C LYS A 391 -9.78 14.86 -11.02
N GLN A 392 -9.98 13.55 -10.83
CA GLN A 392 -9.13 12.51 -11.37
C GLN A 392 -9.97 11.40 -12.02
N ALA A 393 -9.42 10.77 -13.06
CA ALA A 393 -10.00 9.55 -13.61
C ALA A 393 -9.46 8.35 -12.84
N ILE A 394 -10.30 7.34 -12.59
CA ILE A 394 -9.92 6.07 -11.99
C ILE A 394 -10.10 4.96 -13.02
N VAL A 395 -9.13 4.05 -13.07
CA VAL A 395 -9.16 2.84 -13.89
C VAL A 395 -8.99 1.65 -12.97
N GLY A 396 -9.83 0.63 -13.12
CA GLY A 396 -9.74 -0.54 -12.25
C GLY A 396 -10.30 -1.80 -12.86
N LYS A 397 -10.10 -2.90 -12.13
CA LYS A 397 -10.61 -4.24 -12.43
C LYS A 397 -11.38 -4.78 -11.24
N ILE A 398 -12.58 -5.31 -11.50
CA ILE A 398 -13.39 -6.10 -10.58
C ILE A 398 -13.53 -7.49 -11.18
N LYS A 399 -13.21 -8.54 -10.42
CA LYS A 399 -13.35 -9.92 -10.88
C LYS A 399 -14.81 -10.24 -11.17
N SER A 400 -15.08 -11.23 -12.02
CA SER A 400 -16.45 -11.67 -12.34
C SER A 400 -17.30 -12.06 -11.12
N SER A 401 -16.64 -12.40 -10.00
CA SER A 401 -17.21 -12.68 -8.68
C SER A 401 -17.66 -11.45 -7.88
N GLY A 402 -17.29 -10.24 -8.32
CA GLY A 402 -17.55 -8.98 -7.62
C GLY A 402 -16.42 -8.51 -6.71
N VAL A 403 -15.32 -9.26 -6.58
CA VAL A 403 -14.15 -8.83 -5.76
C VAL A 403 -13.30 -7.82 -6.54
N LYS A 404 -13.05 -6.64 -5.97
CA LYS A 404 -12.12 -5.65 -6.54
C LYS A 404 -10.70 -6.24 -6.61
N SER A 405 -10.08 -6.19 -7.79
CA SER A 405 -8.74 -6.73 -8.03
C SER A 405 -7.67 -5.65 -7.91
N TRP A 406 -7.87 -4.51 -8.57
CA TRP A 406 -6.94 -3.37 -8.53
C TRP A 406 -7.63 -2.08 -8.99
N GLU A 407 -7.06 -0.94 -8.60
CA GLU A 407 -7.44 0.40 -9.05
C GLU A 407 -6.21 1.32 -9.17
N ARG A 408 -6.25 2.25 -10.12
CA ARG A 408 -5.23 3.27 -10.39
C ARG A 408 -5.91 4.60 -10.70
N SER A 409 -5.36 5.70 -10.20
CA SER A 409 -5.83 7.05 -10.55
C SER A 409 -4.94 7.67 -11.63
N ILE A 410 -5.55 8.23 -12.68
CA ILE A 410 -4.94 9.15 -13.64
C ILE A 410 -5.13 10.56 -13.08
N LYS A 411 -4.03 11.17 -12.60
CA LYS A 411 -4.05 12.43 -11.86
C LYS A 411 -2.82 13.29 -12.15
N GLY A 412 -2.93 14.59 -11.88
CA GLY A 412 -1.84 15.56 -11.99
C GLY A 412 -2.27 16.95 -11.52
N ASN A 413 -1.56 17.98 -11.99
CA ASN A 413 -1.86 19.38 -11.64
C ASN A 413 -3.13 19.94 -12.32
N TYR A 414 -3.90 19.09 -13.01
CA TYR A 414 -5.09 19.45 -13.78
C TYR A 414 -6.22 18.47 -13.48
N ASN A 415 -7.45 18.82 -13.87
CA ASN A 415 -8.55 17.84 -13.85
C ASN A 415 -8.32 16.77 -14.92
N TYR A 416 -8.60 15.53 -14.58
CA TYR A 416 -8.66 14.41 -15.52
C TYR A 416 -10.09 13.87 -15.55
N LEU A 417 -10.74 13.93 -16.71
CA LEU A 417 -12.11 13.48 -16.91
C LEU A 417 -12.14 12.16 -17.70
N PRO A 418 -12.82 11.12 -17.22
CA PRO A 418 -12.90 9.85 -17.94
C PRO A 418 -13.74 9.97 -19.21
N SER A 419 -13.28 9.37 -20.32
CA SER A 419 -13.96 9.43 -21.63
C SER A 419 -14.38 8.05 -22.16
N ASP A 420 -13.44 7.14 -22.45
CA ASP A 420 -13.74 5.81 -23.03
C ASP A 420 -12.76 4.72 -22.58
N ILE A 421 -13.13 3.45 -22.79
CA ILE A 421 -12.38 2.26 -22.38
C ILE A 421 -12.56 1.11 -23.38
N GLN A 422 -11.45 0.45 -23.77
CA GLN A 422 -11.49 -0.69 -24.69
C GLN A 422 -10.57 -1.83 -24.21
N TYR A 423 -11.10 -3.06 -24.15
CA TYR A 423 -10.33 -4.24 -23.75
C TYR A 423 -9.95 -5.09 -24.97
N LEU A 424 -8.69 -5.53 -25.03
CA LEU A 424 -8.18 -6.39 -26.09
C LEU A 424 -8.54 -7.86 -25.85
N THR A 425 -9.48 -8.39 -26.65
CA THR A 425 -9.95 -9.78 -26.53
C THR A 425 -9.13 -10.80 -27.33
N SER A 426 -8.23 -10.36 -28.22
CA SER A 426 -7.43 -11.23 -29.10
C SER A 426 -5.92 -11.03 -28.90
N GLY A 427 -5.17 -12.13 -28.78
CA GLY A 427 -3.71 -12.07 -28.62
C GLY A 427 -3.28 -11.70 -27.21
N ILE A 428 -2.50 -10.63 -27.05
CA ILE A 428 -1.98 -10.21 -25.74
C ILE A 428 -3.02 -9.29 -25.07
N GLN A 429 -3.53 -9.75 -23.94
CA GLN A 429 -4.52 -9.07 -23.11
C GLN A 429 -4.03 -7.71 -22.61
N GLY A 430 -4.92 -6.73 -22.55
CA GLY A 430 -4.66 -5.42 -21.98
C GLY A 430 -5.80 -4.44 -22.25
N LEU A 431 -5.68 -3.25 -21.68
CA LEU A 431 -6.76 -2.28 -21.57
C LEU A 431 -6.31 -0.92 -22.09
N TYR A 432 -7.05 -0.34 -23.04
CA TYR A 432 -6.93 1.06 -23.39
C TYR A 432 -7.93 1.91 -22.63
N THR A 433 -7.50 3.11 -22.23
CA THR A 433 -8.37 4.11 -21.60
C THR A 433 -8.11 5.48 -22.21
N ILE A 434 -9.16 6.27 -22.35
CA ILE A 434 -9.12 7.65 -22.83
C ILE A 434 -9.63 8.55 -21.70
N ALA A 435 -8.86 9.58 -21.36
CA ALA A 435 -9.24 10.63 -20.42
C ALA A 435 -8.93 12.01 -21.00
N ILE A 436 -9.67 13.05 -20.62
CA ILE A 436 -9.38 14.43 -20.99
C ILE A 436 -8.57 15.08 -19.88
N LYS A 437 -7.39 15.59 -20.21
CA LYS A 437 -6.58 16.43 -19.34
C LYS A 437 -7.00 17.89 -19.52
N ASP A 438 -7.59 18.46 -18.49
CA ASP A 438 -8.09 19.84 -18.44
C ASP A 438 -6.98 20.85 -18.11
N SER A 439 -5.96 20.89 -18.96
CA SER A 439 -4.91 21.92 -18.91
C SER A 439 -5.29 23.16 -19.72
N THR A 440 -4.48 24.23 -19.65
CA THR A 440 -4.66 25.46 -20.45
C THR A 440 -4.92 25.16 -21.93
N THR A 441 -4.21 24.17 -22.47
CA THR A 441 -4.57 23.47 -23.70
C THR A 441 -5.09 22.10 -23.30
N LYS A 442 -6.38 21.84 -23.51
CA LYS A 442 -7.00 20.54 -23.19
C LYS A 442 -6.45 19.50 -24.16
N VAL A 443 -6.32 18.25 -23.73
CA VAL A 443 -5.90 17.14 -24.62
C VAL A 443 -6.60 15.84 -24.24
N TYR A 444 -6.82 14.95 -25.20
CA TYR A 444 -7.12 13.55 -24.92
C TYR A 444 -5.83 12.83 -24.57
N GLU A 445 -5.81 12.15 -23.43
CA GLU A 445 -4.75 11.25 -22.98
C GLU A 445 -5.22 9.81 -23.16
N THR A 446 -4.56 9.08 -24.05
CA THR A 446 -4.74 7.64 -24.25
C THR A 446 -3.68 6.89 -23.44
N ALA A 447 -4.07 5.90 -22.65
CA ALA A 447 -3.15 5.06 -21.90
C ALA A 447 -3.43 3.57 -22.16
N TYR A 448 -2.37 2.75 -22.11
CA TYR A 448 -2.46 1.29 -22.22
C TYR A 448 -2.00 0.63 -20.92
N TYR A 449 -2.84 -0.24 -20.38
CA TYR A 449 -2.60 -0.97 -19.14
C TYR A 449 -2.52 -2.47 -19.38
N THR A 450 -1.67 -3.14 -18.61
CA THR A 450 -1.60 -4.59 -18.52
C THR A 450 -1.66 -4.99 -17.05
N ASP A 451 -2.28 -6.13 -16.77
CA ASP A 451 -2.30 -6.71 -15.44
C ASP A 451 -1.81 -8.16 -15.45
N PHE A 452 -1.20 -8.56 -14.33
CA PHE A 452 -0.68 -9.90 -14.12
C PHE A 452 -1.05 -10.39 -12.73
N ASP A 453 -1.89 -11.42 -12.71
CA ASP A 453 -2.25 -12.10 -11.48
C ASP A 453 -1.19 -13.16 -11.12
N ARG A 454 -0.56 -13.03 -9.94
CA ARG A 454 0.45 -14.00 -9.46
C ARG A 454 -0.20 -15.37 -9.17
N ASP A 455 0.53 -16.47 -9.34
CA ASP A 455 0.02 -17.80 -8.92
C ASP A 455 -0.19 -17.84 -7.39
N THR A 456 -1.03 -18.74 -6.91
CA THR A 456 -1.32 -19.00 -5.49
C THR A 456 -0.86 -20.38 -5.03
N ALA A 457 -0.24 -21.17 -5.91
CA ALA A 457 0.29 -22.51 -5.62
C ALA A 457 1.30 -22.51 -4.46
N ARG A 458 1.16 -23.51 -3.57
CA ARG A 458 1.94 -23.62 -2.33
C ARG A 458 2.65 -24.97 -2.24
N ALA A 459 3.85 -24.96 -1.68
CA ALA A 459 4.51 -26.16 -1.20
C ALA A 459 4.14 -26.36 0.27
N PHE A 460 3.92 -27.60 0.68
CA PHE A 460 3.50 -27.95 2.03
C PHE A 460 4.53 -28.87 2.68
N VAL A 461 4.73 -28.73 3.99
CA VAL A 461 5.47 -29.70 4.82
C VAL A 461 4.52 -30.76 5.39
N GLY A 462 5.05 -31.89 5.88
CA GLY A 462 4.30 -33.08 6.31
C GLY A 462 3.17 -32.87 7.33
N ASN A 463 3.04 -31.67 7.91
CA ASN A 463 1.98 -31.27 8.82
C ASN A 463 0.86 -30.45 8.15
N GLY A 464 0.80 -30.38 6.81
CA GLY A 464 -0.23 -29.66 6.05
C GLY A 464 -0.11 -28.13 6.06
N LYS A 465 0.96 -27.56 6.64
CA LYS A 465 1.24 -26.12 6.65
C LYS A 465 1.90 -25.67 5.34
N PRO A 466 1.49 -24.54 4.74
CA PRO A 466 2.18 -23.97 3.59
C PRO A 466 3.57 -23.48 4.02
N TYR A 467 4.60 -23.85 3.25
CA TYR A 467 6.01 -23.66 3.58
C TYR A 467 6.63 -22.53 2.73
N TYR A 468 6.48 -22.61 1.40
CA TYR A 468 6.86 -21.55 0.46
C TYR A 468 5.93 -21.55 -0.76
N LYS A 469 6.00 -20.48 -1.54
CA LYS A 469 5.25 -20.34 -2.80
C LYS A 469 5.97 -21.05 -3.95
N LYS A 470 5.30 -22.01 -4.60
CA LYS A 470 5.95 -22.85 -5.63
C LYS A 470 6.42 -22.01 -6.82
N HIS A 471 7.61 -22.33 -7.32
CA HIS A 471 8.22 -21.73 -8.51
C HIS A 471 8.44 -20.20 -8.44
N GLU A 472 8.48 -19.61 -7.24
CA GLU A 472 8.70 -18.18 -7.06
C GLU A 472 9.87 -17.91 -6.11
N PHE A 473 10.85 -17.14 -6.59
CA PHE A 473 12.10 -16.85 -5.90
C PHE A 473 12.30 -15.35 -5.78
N ILE A 474 12.82 -14.90 -4.65
CA ILE A 474 13.27 -13.52 -4.47
C ILE A 474 14.74 -13.46 -4.81
N VAL A 475 15.09 -12.73 -5.87
CA VAL A 475 16.44 -12.70 -6.44
C VAL A 475 16.92 -11.26 -6.54
N ARG A 476 18.02 -10.94 -5.86
CA ARG A 476 18.76 -9.68 -6.05
C ARG A 476 19.86 -9.88 -7.07
N PHE A 477 19.73 -9.24 -8.23
CA PHE A 477 20.76 -9.28 -9.27
C PHE A 477 21.84 -8.22 -9.00
N ASN A 478 23.04 -8.48 -9.50
CA ASN A 478 24.14 -7.54 -9.42
C ASN A 478 23.80 -6.25 -10.21
N PRO A 479 23.88 -5.06 -9.58
CA PRO A 479 23.53 -3.77 -10.17
C PRO A 479 24.14 -3.45 -11.53
N THR A 480 25.32 -3.98 -11.84
CA THR A 480 26.02 -3.77 -13.12
C THR A 480 25.23 -4.34 -14.31
N TYR A 481 24.40 -5.35 -14.07
CA TYR A 481 23.64 -6.04 -15.12
C TYR A 481 22.19 -5.55 -15.25
N ILE A 482 21.76 -4.59 -14.44
CA ILE A 482 20.38 -4.07 -14.45
C ILE A 482 20.16 -3.07 -15.59
N ASN A 483 19.02 -3.20 -16.27
CA ASN A 483 18.53 -2.21 -17.23
C ASN A 483 17.88 -1.02 -16.49
N PRO A 484 18.53 0.16 -16.44
CA PRO A 484 18.02 1.30 -15.68
C PRO A 484 16.73 1.88 -16.26
N THR A 485 16.51 1.80 -17.57
CA THR A 485 15.34 2.40 -18.22
C THR A 485 14.03 1.77 -17.72
N LYS A 486 14.00 0.43 -17.58
CA LYS A 486 12.83 -0.30 -17.09
C LYS A 486 12.71 -0.27 -15.57
N VAL A 487 13.82 -0.34 -14.84
CA VAL A 487 13.77 -0.28 -13.36
C VAL A 487 13.36 1.09 -12.85
N ASN A 488 13.82 2.18 -13.46
CA ASN A 488 13.48 3.53 -13.03
C ASN A 488 12.03 3.94 -13.38
N ASN A 489 11.37 3.22 -14.29
CA ASN A 489 9.97 3.48 -14.62
C ASN A 489 9.04 2.88 -13.53
N ARG A 490 8.43 3.75 -12.72
CA ARG A 490 7.51 3.38 -11.63
C ARG A 490 6.16 2.86 -12.11
N ASP A 491 5.79 3.16 -13.36
CA ASP A 491 4.58 2.61 -13.99
C ASP A 491 4.76 1.15 -14.44
N ILE A 492 5.98 0.62 -14.38
CA ILE A 492 6.31 -0.76 -14.71
C ILE A 492 6.68 -1.51 -13.42
N THR A 493 5.81 -2.39 -12.97
CA THR A 493 5.95 -3.21 -11.75
C THR A 493 6.31 -4.66 -12.04
N TYR A 494 6.03 -5.14 -13.25
CA TYR A 494 6.39 -6.47 -13.73
C TYR A 494 6.75 -6.49 -15.21
N GLY A 495 7.30 -7.60 -15.68
CA GLY A 495 7.71 -7.83 -17.06
C GLY A 495 8.35 -9.21 -17.22
N ILE A 496 9.24 -9.34 -18.19
CA ILE A 496 10.09 -10.52 -18.34
C ILE A 496 11.54 -10.21 -17.96
N LEU A 497 12.36 -11.24 -17.75
CA LEU A 497 13.74 -11.10 -17.29
C LEU A 497 14.58 -10.17 -18.18
N SER A 498 14.39 -10.25 -19.50
CA SER A 498 15.08 -9.38 -20.48
C SER A 498 14.59 -7.93 -20.50
N ASP A 499 13.46 -7.59 -19.87
CA ASP A 499 13.10 -6.18 -19.63
C ASP A 499 14.04 -5.56 -18.58
N PHE A 500 14.38 -6.30 -17.54
CA PHE A 500 15.07 -5.77 -16.35
C PHE A 500 16.58 -6.02 -16.33
N LEU A 501 17.09 -6.96 -17.13
CA LEU A 501 18.52 -7.19 -17.31
C LEU A 501 19.02 -6.63 -18.64
N THR A 502 20.28 -6.16 -18.65
CA THR A 502 20.97 -5.79 -19.91
C THR A 502 21.25 -7.05 -20.74
N PRO A 503 21.54 -6.93 -22.06
CA PRO A 503 21.94 -8.08 -22.89
C PRO A 503 23.15 -8.84 -22.32
N ALA A 504 24.12 -8.12 -21.73
CA ALA A 504 25.24 -8.72 -21.02
C ALA A 504 24.79 -9.44 -19.73
N GLY A 505 23.81 -8.87 -19.02
CA GLY A 505 23.17 -9.49 -17.86
C GLY A 505 22.46 -10.80 -18.17
N ILE A 506 21.70 -10.85 -19.27
CA ILE A 506 21.06 -12.09 -19.75
C ILE A 506 22.11 -13.15 -20.13
N THR A 507 23.17 -12.72 -20.82
CA THR A 507 24.29 -13.63 -21.15
C THR A 507 24.94 -14.19 -19.89
N ALA A 508 25.19 -13.33 -18.90
CA ALA A 508 25.74 -13.74 -17.60
C ALA A 508 24.77 -14.66 -16.84
N PHE A 509 23.48 -14.32 -16.76
CA PHE A 509 22.45 -15.14 -16.14
C PHE A 509 22.46 -16.55 -16.69
N ASN A 510 22.40 -16.70 -18.01
CA ASN A 510 22.40 -17.99 -18.68
C ASN A 510 23.72 -18.76 -18.49
N SER A 511 24.84 -18.05 -18.45
CA SER A 511 26.17 -18.64 -18.30
C SER A 511 26.44 -19.14 -16.88
N TYR A 512 26.06 -18.39 -15.86
CA TYR A 512 26.40 -18.70 -14.47
C TYR A 512 25.32 -19.55 -13.77
N THR A 513 24.03 -19.29 -14.03
CA THR A 513 22.95 -20.08 -13.41
C THR A 513 22.65 -21.39 -14.15
N LYS A 514 23.03 -21.48 -15.45
CA LYS A 514 22.69 -22.59 -16.35
C LYS A 514 21.20 -22.80 -16.63
N LEU A 515 20.34 -21.86 -16.25
CA LEU A 515 18.88 -21.93 -16.44
C LEU A 515 18.41 -21.65 -17.88
N ARG A 516 19.24 -20.99 -18.70
CA ARG A 516 19.11 -20.81 -20.17
C ARG A 516 17.74 -20.28 -20.64
N THR A 517 17.42 -19.03 -20.32
CA THR A 517 16.17 -18.36 -20.68
C THR A 517 16.32 -16.84 -20.73
N ASN A 518 15.38 -16.16 -21.38
CA ASN A 518 15.27 -14.70 -21.38
C ASN A 518 13.89 -14.20 -20.90
N ASP A 519 12.93 -15.12 -20.73
CA ASP A 519 11.49 -14.79 -20.77
C ASP A 519 10.76 -15.19 -19.47
N PHE A 520 11.50 -15.50 -18.40
CA PHE A 520 10.88 -15.71 -17.10
C PHE A 520 10.15 -14.45 -16.66
N LYS A 521 8.96 -14.62 -16.10
CA LYS A 521 8.19 -13.50 -15.56
C LYS A 521 8.89 -12.98 -14.32
N VAL A 522 8.98 -11.67 -14.22
CA VAL A 522 9.68 -10.97 -13.14
C VAL A 522 8.79 -9.84 -12.63
N PHE A 523 8.74 -9.66 -11.32
CA PHE A 523 8.12 -8.49 -10.68
C PHE A 523 9.10 -7.79 -9.75
N LYS A 524 8.98 -6.46 -9.63
CA LYS A 524 9.79 -5.68 -8.68
C LYS A 524 9.28 -5.94 -7.27
N VAL A 525 10.16 -6.34 -6.35
CA VAL A 525 9.82 -6.41 -4.92
C VAL A 525 9.65 -5.01 -4.35
N PHE A 526 10.48 -4.06 -4.82
CA PHE A 526 10.46 -2.66 -4.43
C PHE A 526 10.10 -1.76 -5.62
N PRO A 527 8.82 -1.73 -6.07
CA PRO A 527 8.42 -1.09 -7.32
C PRO A 527 8.63 0.43 -7.37
N ASN A 528 8.76 1.08 -6.21
CA ASN A 528 8.97 2.52 -6.09
C ASN A 528 10.44 2.95 -6.07
N LEU A 529 11.37 2.01 -5.80
CA LEU A 529 12.80 2.30 -5.77
C LEU A 529 13.39 2.31 -7.18
N THR A 530 14.15 3.35 -7.47
CA THR A 530 14.91 3.53 -8.70
C THR A 530 16.40 3.33 -8.44
N LYS A 531 17.20 3.23 -9.50
CA LYS A 531 18.67 3.16 -9.39
C LYS A 531 19.28 4.39 -8.69
N ASN A 532 18.58 5.52 -8.69
CA ASN A 532 19.06 6.77 -8.09
C ASN A 532 18.76 6.84 -6.58
N ASP A 533 17.84 6.00 -6.08
CA ASP A 533 17.45 5.96 -4.67
C ASP A 533 18.50 5.19 -3.84
N THR A 534 19.63 5.86 -3.64
CA THR A 534 20.83 5.27 -3.01
C THR A 534 21.01 5.67 -1.56
N LEU A 535 20.20 6.61 -1.06
CA LEU A 535 20.33 7.21 0.27
C LEU A 535 18.98 7.29 0.99
N SER A 536 19.00 7.18 2.31
CA SER A 536 17.89 7.53 3.21
C SER A 536 18.41 8.34 4.41
N VAL A 537 17.50 8.81 5.26
CA VAL A 537 17.80 9.61 6.46
C VAL A 537 17.35 8.85 7.69
N SER A 538 18.25 8.64 8.64
CA SER A 538 17.98 7.95 9.90
C SER A 538 17.19 8.83 10.89
N ARG A 539 16.73 8.25 12.01
CA ARG A 539 15.96 8.99 13.04
C ARG A 539 16.80 9.97 13.88
N THR A 540 18.13 9.81 13.92
CA THR A 540 19.03 10.86 14.46
C THR A 540 19.57 11.80 13.38
N GLY A 541 19.06 11.73 12.14
CA GLY A 541 19.38 12.68 11.06
C GLY A 541 20.62 12.33 10.22
N LEU A 542 21.11 11.09 10.26
CA LEU A 542 22.28 10.65 9.50
C LEU A 542 21.89 10.16 8.10
N THR A 543 22.77 10.36 7.13
CA THR A 543 22.61 9.79 5.78
C THR A 543 23.00 8.31 5.78
N VAL A 544 22.05 7.46 5.41
CA VAL A 544 22.19 6.00 5.32
C VAL A 544 22.32 5.59 3.85
N LYS A 545 23.35 4.80 3.50
CA LYS A 545 23.49 4.27 2.14
C LYS A 545 22.64 3.00 2.00
N LEU A 546 21.72 3.01 1.04
CA LEU A 546 20.84 1.87 0.80
C LEU A 546 21.57 0.75 0.03
N LEU A 547 21.24 -0.49 0.37
CA LEU A 547 21.49 -1.63 -0.51
C LEU A 547 20.81 -1.36 -1.87
N PRO A 548 21.29 -1.96 -2.98
CA PRO A 548 20.68 -1.77 -4.30
C PRO A 548 19.37 -2.55 -4.42
N LEU A 549 18.41 -2.25 -3.55
CA LEU A 549 17.14 -2.95 -3.40
C LEU A 549 16.29 -2.87 -4.68
N TYR A 550 16.46 -1.81 -5.47
CA TYR A 550 15.88 -1.68 -6.81
C TYR A 550 16.23 -2.84 -7.76
N ALA A 551 17.30 -3.59 -7.47
CA ALA A 551 17.74 -4.75 -8.24
C ALA A 551 17.18 -6.09 -7.69
N THR A 552 16.23 -6.03 -6.74
CA THR A 552 15.57 -7.20 -6.14
C THR A 552 14.23 -7.46 -6.81
N PHE A 553 14.07 -8.67 -7.33
CA PHE A 553 12.90 -9.08 -8.08
C PHE A 553 12.37 -10.43 -7.61
N GLY A 554 11.06 -10.58 -7.63
CA GLY A 554 10.46 -11.90 -7.62
C GLY A 554 10.50 -12.49 -9.03
N VAL A 555 11.16 -13.64 -9.18
CA VAL A 555 11.31 -14.36 -10.45
C VAL A 555 10.45 -15.61 -10.40
N ILE A 556 9.55 -15.74 -11.39
CA ILE A 556 8.60 -16.84 -11.51
C ILE A 556 9.10 -17.82 -12.57
N PHE A 557 9.31 -19.06 -12.15
CA PHE A 557 9.84 -20.14 -12.98
C PHE A 557 8.71 -21.05 -13.50
N PRO A 558 8.90 -21.74 -14.63
CA PRO A 558 7.96 -22.75 -15.11
C PRO A 558 7.81 -23.90 -14.12
N SER A 559 6.58 -24.43 -14.00
CA SER A 559 6.27 -25.53 -13.08
C SER A 559 6.96 -26.87 -13.40
N THR A 560 7.65 -26.94 -14.53
CA THR A 560 8.43 -28.11 -14.96
C THR A 560 9.83 -28.17 -14.33
N ILE A 561 10.26 -27.11 -13.64
CA ILE A 561 11.61 -27.04 -13.04
C ILE A 561 11.52 -27.27 -11.53
N ASN A 562 12.43 -28.08 -10.98
CA ASN A 562 12.47 -28.39 -9.56
C ASN A 562 13.01 -27.19 -8.75
N ASP A 563 12.21 -26.70 -7.79
CA ASP A 563 12.51 -25.52 -6.98
C ASP A 563 13.88 -25.60 -6.28
N THR A 564 14.24 -26.74 -5.70
CA THR A 564 15.52 -26.90 -4.97
C THR A 564 16.74 -26.90 -5.90
N LEU A 565 16.57 -27.36 -7.14
CA LEU A 565 17.61 -27.28 -8.16
C LEU A 565 17.81 -25.84 -8.64
N VAL A 566 16.72 -25.11 -8.85
CA VAL A 566 16.74 -23.69 -9.25
C VAL A 566 17.40 -22.84 -8.17
N GLU A 567 17.01 -23.03 -6.90
CA GLU A 567 17.59 -22.34 -5.76
C GLU A 567 19.12 -22.49 -5.75
N ARG A 568 19.61 -23.73 -5.85
CA ARG A 568 21.04 -24.03 -5.87
C ARG A 568 21.75 -23.38 -7.07
N GLN A 569 21.12 -23.36 -8.23
CA GLN A 569 21.66 -22.73 -9.44
C GLN A 569 21.73 -21.20 -9.35
N LEU A 570 20.71 -20.56 -8.76
CA LEU A 570 20.70 -19.12 -8.53
C LEU A 570 21.74 -18.72 -7.50
N ARG A 571 21.84 -19.46 -6.39
CA ARG A 571 22.83 -19.23 -5.32
C ARG A 571 24.27 -19.37 -5.83
N ASN A 572 24.55 -20.32 -6.72
CA ASN A 572 25.85 -20.50 -7.36
C ASN A 572 26.12 -19.54 -8.54
N GLY A 573 25.15 -18.67 -8.88
CA GLY A 573 25.20 -17.77 -10.02
C GLY A 573 26.08 -16.52 -9.83
N ALA A 574 27.17 -16.56 -9.06
CA ALA A 574 28.07 -15.41 -8.97
C ALA A 574 28.74 -15.15 -10.33
N PRO A 575 28.92 -13.88 -10.76
CA PRO A 575 28.62 -12.64 -10.05
C PRO A 575 27.24 -12.04 -10.38
N ILE A 576 26.38 -12.72 -11.16
CA ILE A 576 25.08 -12.16 -11.61
C ILE A 576 24.04 -12.13 -10.48
N THR A 577 24.06 -13.11 -9.57
CA THR A 577 23.15 -13.17 -8.41
C THR A 577 23.87 -12.75 -7.14
N GLN A 578 23.33 -11.77 -6.40
CA GLN A 578 23.82 -11.35 -5.08
C GLN A 578 23.11 -12.09 -3.93
N ALA A 579 21.79 -12.24 -4.02
CA ALA A 579 20.97 -13.01 -3.09
C ALA A 579 19.86 -13.74 -3.86
N ALA A 580 19.48 -14.93 -3.40
CA ALA A 580 18.39 -15.72 -3.98
C ALA A 580 17.78 -16.64 -2.92
N ASP A 581 16.51 -16.44 -2.61
CA ASP A 581 15.75 -17.22 -1.64
C ASP A 581 14.41 -17.67 -2.25
N LEU A 582 13.88 -18.82 -1.79
CA LEU A 582 12.49 -19.17 -2.05
C LEU A 582 11.56 -18.16 -1.36
N ASN A 583 10.38 -17.91 -1.93
CA ASN A 583 9.42 -17.02 -1.29
C ASN A 583 8.62 -17.76 -0.18
N TYR A 584 9.16 -17.79 1.05
CA TYR A 584 8.58 -18.51 2.19
C TYR A 584 7.32 -17.83 2.77
N TYR A 585 6.49 -18.63 3.44
CA TYR A 585 5.36 -18.14 4.23
C TYR A 585 5.75 -17.88 5.70
N VAL A 586 5.37 -16.73 6.25
CA VAL A 586 5.44 -16.37 7.69
C VAL A 586 4.05 -16.41 8.32
N GLN A 587 3.90 -16.66 9.63
CA GLN A 587 2.61 -16.89 10.29
C GLN A 587 2.39 -16.02 11.54
N LEU A 588 1.12 -15.69 11.83
CA LEU A 588 0.74 -15.10 13.12
C LEU A 588 0.79 -16.17 14.23
N HIS A 589 1.07 -15.77 15.48
CA HIS A 589 1.05 -16.68 16.62
C HIS A 589 -0.38 -16.90 17.15
N ASN A 590 -0.79 -18.15 17.31
CA ASN A 590 -2.14 -18.51 17.78
C ASN A 590 -2.24 -18.49 19.33
N ALA A 591 -3.46 -18.25 19.81
CA ALA A 591 -3.87 -18.21 21.21
C ALA A 591 -5.11 -19.10 21.44
N ASN A 592 -5.33 -19.52 22.70
CA ASN A 592 -6.42 -20.40 23.14
C ASN A 592 -6.90 -20.00 24.55
N ASP A 593 -8.17 -20.29 24.87
CA ASP A 593 -9.05 -19.55 25.81
C ASP A 593 -9.69 -20.42 26.92
N ALA A 594 -10.14 -19.74 28.01
CA ALA A 594 -11.47 -19.83 28.66
C ALA A 594 -11.55 -18.95 29.95
N ASP A 595 -12.18 -17.77 29.83
CA ASP A 595 -12.95 -16.97 30.81
C ASP A 595 -12.35 -16.51 32.17
N TYR A 596 -12.47 -15.28 32.68
CA TYR A 596 -12.98 -13.96 32.27
C TYR A 596 -13.21 -13.03 33.53
N ILE A 597 -13.05 -13.50 34.77
CA ILE A 597 -13.71 -12.82 35.91
C ILE A 597 -12.68 -12.12 36.85
N ASN A 598 -12.36 -10.81 36.66
CA ASN A 598 -11.95 -9.77 37.67
C ASN A 598 -10.56 -9.01 37.64
N GLY A 599 -10.10 -8.28 36.59
CA GLY A 599 -8.95 -7.31 36.81
C GLY A 599 -8.23 -6.60 35.63
N ASN A 600 -8.96 -5.94 34.73
CA ASN A 600 -8.66 -5.86 33.29
C ASN A 600 -7.67 -4.77 32.74
N SER A 601 -6.68 -4.30 33.50
CA SER A 601 -5.58 -3.43 32.97
C SER A 601 -4.26 -3.57 33.74
N ALA A 602 -4.09 -4.68 34.47
CA ALA A 602 -2.95 -4.87 35.35
C ALA A 602 -1.60 -5.08 34.66
N GLY A 603 -1.58 -5.23 33.34
CA GLY A 603 -0.35 -5.24 32.54
C GLY A 603 0.32 -3.88 32.48
N LEU A 604 -0.43 -2.79 32.65
CA LEU A 604 0.09 -1.42 32.62
C LEU A 604 0.62 -0.98 33.98
N ASP A 605 -0.20 -1.11 35.02
CA ASP A 605 0.18 -0.82 36.40
C ASP A 605 -0.38 -1.87 37.36
N ALA A 606 0.29 -2.08 38.48
CA ALA A 606 -0.11 -3.07 39.47
C ALA A 606 -1.50 -2.74 40.04
N THR A 607 -2.36 -3.75 40.14
CA THR A 607 -3.69 -3.62 40.77
C THR A 607 -3.71 -4.40 42.08
N SER A 608 -4.75 -4.19 42.90
CA SER A 608 -4.94 -5.01 44.11
C SER A 608 -5.07 -6.50 43.81
N THR A 609 -5.53 -6.88 42.61
CA THR A 609 -5.70 -8.27 42.18
C THR A 609 -4.43 -8.87 41.57
N TYR A 610 -3.68 -8.06 40.82
CA TYR A 610 -2.50 -8.49 40.08
C TYR A 610 -1.35 -7.53 40.38
N THR A 611 -0.54 -7.89 41.37
CA THR A 611 0.51 -7.02 41.91
C THR A 611 1.85 -7.18 41.21
N GLY A 612 2.03 -8.25 40.41
CA GLY A 612 3.32 -8.64 39.86
C GLY A 612 3.46 -8.56 38.35
N GLY A 613 2.36 -8.50 37.58
CA GLY A 613 2.41 -8.66 36.12
C GLY A 613 2.66 -7.38 35.30
N SER A 614 2.73 -6.21 35.93
CA SER A 614 2.70 -4.91 35.22
C SER A 614 4.06 -4.44 34.70
N ILE A 615 4.03 -3.52 33.71
CA ILE A 615 5.19 -2.75 33.25
C ILE A 615 5.48 -1.47 34.04
N ASN A 616 4.76 -1.19 35.14
CA ASN A 616 4.94 0.01 35.96
C ASN A 616 4.87 1.32 35.13
N ILE A 617 3.76 1.53 34.42
CA ILE A 617 3.62 2.64 33.46
C ILE A 617 3.37 4.01 34.11
N SER A 618 2.75 4.07 35.29
CA SER A 618 2.30 5.35 35.87
C SER A 618 3.43 6.36 36.10
N PRO A 619 4.61 5.98 36.63
CA PRO A 619 5.74 6.92 36.74
C PRO A 619 6.31 7.37 35.39
N ALA A 620 6.13 6.58 34.31
CA ALA A 620 6.51 6.97 32.96
C ALA A 620 5.54 8.01 32.39
N TRP A 621 4.24 7.85 32.58
CA TRP A 621 3.23 8.84 32.17
C TRP A 621 3.34 10.18 32.89
N ALA A 622 3.96 10.22 34.07
CA ALA A 622 4.31 11.47 34.73
C ALA A 622 5.47 12.23 34.04
N ILE A 623 6.17 11.59 33.09
CA ILE A 623 7.25 12.18 32.28
C ILE A 623 6.75 12.47 30.87
N GLU A 624 6.12 11.50 30.21
CA GLU A 624 5.65 11.59 28.83
C GLU A 624 4.51 10.61 28.58
N THR A 625 3.54 11.00 27.74
CA THR A 625 2.36 10.18 27.37
C THR A 625 2.30 9.83 25.89
N GLY A 626 3.26 10.32 25.10
CA GLY A 626 3.41 10.07 23.66
C GLY A 626 3.25 11.37 22.87
N ASN A 627 3.86 11.44 21.69
CA ASN A 627 3.83 12.63 20.84
C ASN A 627 3.40 12.29 19.40
N PRO A 628 2.48 13.05 18.78
CA PRO A 628 1.95 12.74 17.44
C PRO A 628 2.99 12.81 16.31
N ASN A 629 4.13 13.46 16.53
CA ASN A 629 5.23 13.46 15.57
C ASN A 629 5.99 12.12 15.54
N ILE A 630 5.78 11.27 16.54
CA ILE A 630 6.37 9.93 16.60
C ILE A 630 5.40 8.95 15.94
N ILE A 631 5.92 8.21 14.97
CA ILE A 631 5.16 7.33 14.08
C ILE A 631 5.51 5.88 14.41
N VAL A 632 4.51 5.05 14.71
CA VAL A 632 4.64 3.62 14.98
C VAL A 632 3.93 2.80 13.91
N GLY A 633 4.67 1.91 13.23
CA GLY A 633 4.12 0.99 12.23
C GLY A 633 3.60 -0.31 12.86
N ILE A 634 2.39 -0.72 12.48
CA ILE A 634 1.77 -1.98 12.95
C ILE A 634 1.73 -2.99 11.80
N PHE A 635 2.64 -3.98 11.85
CA PHE A 635 2.82 -4.98 10.79
C PHE A 635 2.00 -6.23 11.07
N ASP A 636 0.70 -6.17 10.73
CA ASP A 636 -0.29 -7.13 11.22
C ASP A 636 -1.47 -7.35 10.24
N SER A 637 -2.65 -7.74 10.73
CA SER A 637 -3.87 -8.03 9.95
C SER A 637 -4.63 -6.80 9.43
N GLY A 638 -4.15 -5.59 9.78
CA GLY A 638 -4.83 -4.33 9.57
C GLY A 638 -5.15 -3.62 10.88
N ILE A 639 -5.58 -2.35 10.82
CA ILE A 639 -6.12 -1.61 11.97
C ILE A 639 -7.55 -1.15 11.67
N ASN A 640 -8.47 -1.36 12.61
CA ASN A 640 -9.77 -0.71 12.58
C ASN A 640 -9.63 0.79 12.89
N ASN A 641 -9.42 1.60 11.85
CA ASN A 641 -9.20 3.04 12.00
C ASN A 641 -10.40 3.87 12.47
N THR A 642 -11.59 3.26 12.52
CA THR A 642 -12.84 3.89 12.98
C THR A 642 -13.14 3.64 14.46
N HIS A 643 -12.31 2.86 15.16
CA HIS A 643 -12.53 2.57 16.58
C HIS A 643 -12.49 3.85 17.43
N SER A 644 -13.41 3.96 18.39
CA SER A 644 -13.59 5.17 19.23
C SER A 644 -12.34 5.52 20.06
N ASP A 645 -11.60 4.52 20.53
CA ASP A 645 -10.32 4.72 21.23
C ASP A 645 -9.17 5.25 20.35
N PHE A 646 -9.37 5.30 19.03
CA PHE A 646 -8.47 5.95 18.08
C PHE A 646 -9.03 7.26 17.53
N ASN A 647 -10.32 7.58 17.79
CA ASN A 647 -11.06 8.60 17.07
C ASN A 647 -12.02 9.40 17.97
N THR A 648 -11.68 10.66 18.26
CA THR A 648 -12.59 11.64 18.90
C THR A 648 -12.88 12.88 18.03
N THR A 649 -12.01 13.20 17.05
CA THR A 649 -12.23 14.25 16.02
C THR A 649 -11.46 14.01 14.70
N SER A 650 -10.33 13.30 14.74
CA SER A 650 -9.57 12.78 13.58
C SER A 650 -8.81 11.53 14.01
N SER A 651 -8.78 10.47 13.19
CA SER A 651 -8.09 9.22 13.56
C SER A 651 -6.57 9.47 13.68
N LYS A 652 -5.95 8.95 14.75
CA LYS A 652 -4.47 8.93 14.87
C LYS A 652 -3.79 7.95 13.91
N ILE A 653 -4.58 7.21 13.14
CA ILE A 653 -4.11 6.33 12.07
C ILE A 653 -4.15 7.12 10.76
N THR A 654 -3.05 7.81 10.46
CA THR A 654 -3.03 8.82 9.38
C THR A 654 -2.66 8.23 8.01
N THR A 655 -1.85 7.17 7.98
CA THR A 655 -1.36 6.54 6.74
C THR A 655 -1.26 5.02 6.87
N GLY A 656 -1.00 4.34 5.76
CA GLY A 656 -0.84 2.89 5.71
C GLY A 656 -0.83 2.35 4.28
N TYR A 657 -0.79 1.03 4.15
CA TYR A 657 -0.94 0.34 2.87
C TYR A 657 -1.32 -1.13 3.12
N ASP A 658 -2.24 -1.69 2.33
CA ASP A 658 -2.52 -3.13 2.35
C ASP A 658 -1.51 -3.82 1.42
N TYR A 659 -0.37 -4.22 2.00
CA TYR A 659 0.72 -4.88 1.28
C TYR A 659 0.34 -6.29 0.83
N PHE A 660 -0.57 -6.95 1.57
CA PHE A 660 -1.07 -8.27 1.23
C PHE A 660 -1.89 -8.25 -0.08
N ASN A 661 -2.84 -7.31 -0.19
CA ASN A 661 -3.68 -7.16 -1.39
C ASN A 661 -3.11 -6.19 -2.43
N ASN A 662 -2.00 -5.50 -2.13
CA ASN A 662 -1.39 -4.46 -2.98
C ASN A 662 -2.34 -3.28 -3.27
N LEU A 663 -3.05 -2.82 -2.23
CA LEU A 663 -4.08 -1.79 -2.32
C LEU A 663 -3.74 -0.56 -1.45
N PRO A 664 -4.04 0.68 -1.92
CA PRO A 664 -3.88 1.89 -1.12
C PRO A 664 -4.74 1.89 0.15
N TYR A 665 -4.25 2.56 1.20
CA TYR A 665 -4.99 2.82 2.44
C TYR A 665 -6.37 3.46 2.16
N LEU A 666 -7.42 2.93 2.81
CA LEU A 666 -8.85 3.27 2.70
C LEU A 666 -9.64 2.68 1.50
N SER A 667 -9.02 1.92 0.59
CA SER A 667 -9.74 1.33 -0.56
C SER A 667 -10.58 0.08 -0.25
N SER A 668 -10.55 -0.42 0.99
CA SER A 668 -11.46 -1.47 1.48
C SER A 668 -11.73 -1.28 2.97
N LEU A 669 -12.94 -0.84 3.33
CA LEU A 669 -13.41 -0.83 4.71
C LEU A 669 -14.35 -2.01 4.93
N PRO A 670 -14.23 -2.73 6.07
CA PRO A 670 -13.24 -2.55 7.13
C PRO A 670 -11.84 -3.08 6.75
N VAL A 671 -10.79 -2.35 7.15
CA VAL A 671 -9.38 -2.68 6.79
C VAL A 671 -8.89 -3.92 7.54
N ASP A 672 -9.18 -4.03 8.85
CA ASP A 672 -8.88 -5.19 9.68
C ASP A 672 -10.10 -6.13 9.78
N LYS A 673 -10.04 -7.25 9.08
CA LYS A 673 -11.09 -8.28 9.12
C LYS A 673 -10.93 -9.25 10.30
N TYR A 674 -9.74 -9.31 10.89
CA TYR A 674 -9.39 -10.32 11.90
C TYR A 674 -9.39 -9.77 13.33
N GLY A 675 -8.85 -8.57 13.56
CA GLY A 675 -8.83 -7.90 14.86
C GLY A 675 -7.50 -7.98 15.62
N HIS A 676 -6.56 -8.86 15.22
CA HIS A 676 -5.26 -8.99 15.90
C HIS A 676 -4.43 -7.71 15.80
N GLY A 677 -4.33 -7.13 14.59
CA GLY A 677 -3.65 -5.86 14.39
C GLY A 677 -4.30 -4.70 15.15
N THR A 678 -5.64 -4.65 15.20
CA THR A 678 -6.37 -3.68 16.02
C THR A 678 -6.05 -3.81 17.52
N GLY A 679 -6.00 -5.03 18.06
CA GLY A 679 -5.65 -5.28 19.45
C GLY A 679 -4.22 -4.84 19.79
N THR A 680 -3.25 -5.22 18.95
CA THR A 680 -1.84 -4.83 19.06
C THR A 680 -1.65 -3.31 18.98
N ALA A 681 -2.33 -2.66 18.03
CA ALA A 681 -2.33 -1.21 17.89
C ALA A 681 -2.91 -0.50 19.13
N GLY A 682 -3.93 -1.09 19.74
CA GLY A 682 -4.57 -0.57 20.95
C GLY A 682 -3.62 -0.51 22.16
N LEU A 683 -2.85 -1.56 22.39
CA LEU A 683 -1.88 -1.61 23.50
C LEU A 683 -0.78 -0.54 23.38
N ILE A 684 -0.44 -0.13 22.16
CA ILE A 684 0.52 0.96 21.93
C ILE A 684 -0.18 2.32 22.04
N GLY A 685 -1.30 2.49 21.32
CA GLY A 685 -1.79 3.81 20.94
C GLY A 685 -3.25 4.11 21.30
N ALA A 686 -3.98 3.30 22.05
CA ALA A 686 -5.32 3.67 22.50
C ALA A 686 -5.27 4.95 23.36
N LEU A 687 -6.15 5.93 23.08
CA LEU A 687 -6.12 7.24 23.73
C LEU A 687 -6.52 7.13 25.22
N ARG A 688 -5.68 7.62 26.13
CA ARG A 688 -5.99 7.58 27.56
C ARG A 688 -6.85 8.76 28.01
N ASN A 689 -7.48 8.63 29.18
CA ASN A 689 -8.30 9.65 29.85
C ASN A 689 -9.46 10.22 29.01
N ASN A 690 -9.90 9.48 27.99
CA ASN A 690 -11.03 9.83 27.13
C ASN A 690 -12.37 9.25 27.63
N THR A 691 -12.38 8.65 28.83
CA THR A 691 -13.53 8.03 29.51
C THR A 691 -14.11 6.77 28.84
N ILE A 692 -13.41 6.21 27.84
CA ILE A 692 -13.82 5.00 27.13
C ILE A 692 -12.65 4.00 27.12
N GLY A 693 -12.96 2.70 27.13
CA GLY A 693 -12.00 1.66 26.73
C GLY A 693 -10.75 1.43 27.54
N ILE A 694 -9.63 1.31 26.81
CA ILE A 694 -8.31 0.95 27.34
C ILE A 694 -7.33 2.11 27.16
N SER A 695 -6.21 2.07 27.87
CA SER A 695 -5.12 3.02 27.66
C SER A 695 -3.95 2.35 26.96
N GLY A 696 -3.48 2.93 25.87
CA GLY A 696 -2.23 2.51 25.24
C GLY A 696 -1.02 3.07 25.98
N VAL A 697 0.11 2.38 25.90
CA VAL A 697 1.37 2.78 26.55
C VAL A 697 1.80 4.19 26.12
N ALA A 698 1.71 4.53 24.84
CA ALA A 698 2.04 5.84 24.26
C ALA A 698 0.80 6.53 23.66
N GLY A 699 -0.35 6.33 24.30
CA GLY A 699 -1.68 6.71 23.81
C GLY A 699 -2.01 8.20 23.79
N GLY A 700 -1.22 9.06 24.45
CA GLY A 700 -1.52 10.48 24.63
C GLY A 700 -2.35 10.75 25.87
N ASP A 701 -2.96 11.92 25.97
CA ASP A 701 -3.87 12.32 27.05
C ASP A 701 -4.98 13.23 26.52
N ALA A 702 -6.21 12.71 26.49
CA ALA A 702 -7.37 13.45 25.99
C ALA A 702 -7.65 14.73 26.79
N THR A 703 -7.35 14.76 28.09
CA THR A 703 -7.57 15.94 28.94
C THR A 703 -6.64 17.10 28.61
N GLN A 704 -5.53 16.80 27.92
CA GLN A 704 -4.51 17.76 27.50
C GLN A 704 -4.54 17.99 25.97
N SER A 705 -5.54 17.46 25.26
CA SER A 705 -5.59 17.48 23.79
C SER A 705 -4.35 16.87 23.12
N ASN A 706 -3.67 15.93 23.81
CA ASN A 706 -2.55 15.19 23.25
C ASN A 706 -3.05 13.85 22.71
N THR A 707 -2.91 13.60 21.41
CA THR A 707 -3.33 12.34 20.79
C THR A 707 -2.31 11.22 20.93
N GLY A 708 -1.15 11.45 21.54
CA GLY A 708 -0.09 10.46 21.62
C GLY A 708 0.52 10.16 20.27
N VAL A 709 1.15 9.00 20.13
CA VAL A 709 1.82 8.62 18.87
C VAL A 709 0.86 8.43 17.70
N THR A 710 1.36 8.72 16.50
CA THR A 710 0.69 8.39 15.24
C THR A 710 0.92 6.92 14.89
N LEU A 711 -0.12 6.24 14.40
CA LEU A 711 -0.05 4.84 13.98
C LEU A 711 -0.12 4.73 12.45
N ASN A 712 0.72 3.85 11.88
CA ASN A 712 0.63 3.49 10.46
C ASN A 712 0.14 2.05 10.31
N ASP A 713 -0.88 1.84 9.48
CA ASP A 713 -1.41 0.51 9.19
C ASP A 713 -0.56 -0.18 8.10
N MET A 714 0.29 -1.12 8.52
CA MET A 714 1.19 -1.88 7.64
C MET A 714 0.64 -3.29 7.42
N LYS A 715 -0.60 -3.38 6.91
CA LYS A 715 -1.30 -4.65 6.74
C LYS A 715 -0.53 -5.60 5.83
N CYS A 716 -0.03 -6.68 6.43
CA CYS A 716 0.73 -7.74 5.76
C CYS A 716 -0.01 -9.08 5.80
N PHE A 717 -1.03 -9.24 6.64
CA PHE A 717 -1.73 -10.50 6.83
C PHE A 717 -3.23 -10.35 6.56
N GLU A 718 -3.87 -11.43 6.12
CA GLU A 718 -5.33 -11.52 6.01
C GLU A 718 -5.84 -12.78 6.73
N GLY A 719 -6.99 -12.66 7.40
CA GLY A 719 -7.69 -13.79 8.01
C GLY A 719 -8.51 -14.56 7.00
N ASN A 720 -8.43 -15.89 7.04
CA ASN A 720 -9.19 -16.75 6.14
C ASN A 720 -10.58 -17.05 6.73
N ASP A 721 -11.66 -16.54 6.12
CA ASP A 721 -13.06 -16.90 6.45
C ASP A 721 -13.46 -18.31 5.92
N GLN A 722 -12.49 -19.14 5.56
CA GLN A 722 -12.71 -20.42 4.89
C GLN A 722 -12.77 -21.52 5.95
N GLY A 723 -13.96 -22.10 6.17
CA GLY A 723 -14.27 -23.12 7.19
C GLY A 723 -13.54 -24.47 7.06
N GLY A 724 -12.21 -24.46 7.04
CA GLY A 724 -11.35 -25.63 7.27
C GLY A 724 -10.87 -25.72 8.73
N PRO A 725 -10.27 -26.85 9.15
CA PRO A 725 -9.80 -27.03 10.51
C PRO A 725 -8.60 -26.08 10.78
N ALA A 726 -8.88 -25.04 11.57
CA ALA A 726 -8.04 -23.91 11.99
C ALA A 726 -7.67 -22.88 10.89
N PRO A 727 -7.92 -21.57 11.09
CA PRO A 727 -7.52 -20.53 10.14
C PRO A 727 -6.00 -20.36 10.13
N TYR A 728 -5.36 -20.57 8.98
CA TYR A 728 -3.94 -20.34 8.76
C TYR A 728 -3.71 -18.89 8.32
N PHE A 729 -3.13 -18.06 9.19
CA PHE A 729 -2.73 -16.68 8.87
C PHE A 729 -1.30 -16.71 8.33
N ALA A 730 -1.11 -16.38 7.06
CA ALA A 730 0.24 -16.35 6.50
C ALA A 730 0.45 -15.22 5.51
N SER A 731 1.61 -14.56 5.60
CA SER A 731 2.13 -13.62 4.61
C SER A 731 3.34 -14.24 3.91
N THR A 732 3.71 -13.73 2.74
CA THR A 732 4.96 -14.10 2.05
C THR A 732 6.10 -13.15 2.44
N LEU A 733 7.36 -13.57 2.30
CA LEU A 733 8.53 -12.76 2.67
C LEU A 733 8.59 -11.44 1.88
N ASP A 734 8.28 -11.45 0.58
CA ASP A 734 8.31 -10.25 -0.27
C ASP A 734 7.36 -9.14 0.21
N VAL A 735 6.21 -9.53 0.76
CA VAL A 735 5.23 -8.60 1.33
C VAL A 735 5.79 -7.94 2.59
N ILE A 736 6.36 -8.74 3.49
CA ILE A 736 6.91 -8.29 4.78
C ILE A 736 8.15 -7.42 4.56
N GLU A 737 9.09 -7.85 3.71
CA GLU A 737 10.30 -7.09 3.40
C GLU A 737 9.98 -5.72 2.83
N ARG A 738 9.07 -5.68 1.83
CA ARG A 738 8.62 -4.43 1.24
C ARG A 738 8.00 -3.53 2.30
N ALA A 739 7.11 -4.06 3.14
CA ALA A 739 6.48 -3.29 4.19
C ALA A 739 7.51 -2.72 5.18
N MET A 740 8.43 -3.55 5.69
CA MET A 740 9.45 -3.13 6.67
C MET A 740 10.31 -1.99 6.15
N ILE A 741 10.79 -2.13 4.91
CA ILE A 741 11.64 -1.13 4.27
C ILE A 741 10.84 0.14 3.96
N ASP A 742 9.66 0.04 3.35
CA ASP A 742 8.80 1.20 3.12
C ASP A 742 8.45 1.92 4.44
N GLY A 743 8.25 1.17 5.53
CA GLY A 743 8.02 1.73 6.85
C GLY A 743 9.18 2.60 7.36
N ALA A 744 10.41 2.09 7.26
CA ALA A 744 11.60 2.75 7.80
C ALA A 744 12.16 3.88 6.93
N LEU A 745 12.07 3.74 5.59
CA LEU A 745 12.68 4.71 4.68
C LEU A 745 12.08 6.11 4.88
N SER A 746 12.96 7.11 4.77
CA SER A 746 12.61 8.52 4.78
C SER A 746 13.50 9.25 3.80
N SER A 747 12.92 9.80 2.73
CA SER A 747 13.63 10.66 1.78
C SER A 747 12.95 12.04 1.69
N PRO A 748 13.60 13.12 2.16
CA PRO A 748 13.06 14.48 2.07
C PRO A 748 12.84 14.98 0.63
N THR A 749 13.54 14.38 -0.35
CA THR A 749 13.54 14.84 -1.75
C THR A 749 12.75 13.93 -2.70
N ALA A 750 12.60 12.65 -2.37
CA ALA A 750 11.95 11.67 -3.24
C ALA A 750 10.55 11.22 -2.76
N ASN A 751 10.11 11.65 -1.56
CA ASN A 751 8.87 11.19 -0.90
C ASN A 751 8.73 9.66 -0.89
N ILE A 752 9.82 8.98 -0.56
CA ILE A 752 9.87 7.51 -0.45
C ILE A 752 9.86 7.12 1.02
N GLY A 753 9.04 6.11 1.33
CA GLY A 753 8.89 5.53 2.66
C GLY A 753 7.97 6.33 3.59
N GLN A 754 7.79 5.82 4.81
CA GLN A 754 6.86 6.35 5.80
C GLN A 754 7.53 6.97 7.02
N GLY A 755 8.87 6.90 7.13
CA GLY A 755 9.65 7.53 8.19
C GLY A 755 9.25 7.10 9.61
N GLN A 756 8.88 5.83 9.79
CA GLN A 756 8.50 5.28 11.08
C GLN A 756 9.66 5.36 12.09
N HIS A 757 9.33 5.58 13.36
CA HIS A 757 10.29 5.59 14.47
C HIS A 757 10.37 4.23 15.16
N VAL A 758 9.24 3.51 15.19
CA VAL A 758 9.11 2.18 15.79
C VAL A 758 8.32 1.26 14.86
N GLN A 759 8.74 0.01 14.69
CA GLN A 759 8.01 -1.06 14.01
C GLN A 759 7.64 -2.15 15.01
N ASN A 760 6.34 -2.44 15.16
CA ASN A 760 5.86 -3.55 15.97
C ASN A 760 5.53 -4.78 15.09
N HIS A 761 6.15 -5.91 15.42
CA HIS A 761 6.03 -7.18 14.70
C HIS A 761 5.56 -8.32 15.62
N SER A 762 4.24 -8.50 15.68
CA SER A 762 3.59 -9.54 16.49
C SER A 762 3.37 -10.85 15.70
N TRP A 763 4.40 -11.29 14.96
CA TRP A 763 4.37 -12.48 14.09
C TRP A 763 5.72 -13.23 14.10
N GLY A 764 5.72 -14.45 13.58
CA GLY A 764 6.91 -15.30 13.49
C GLY A 764 6.91 -16.23 12.27
N THR A 765 7.83 -17.19 12.20
CA THR A 765 7.92 -18.14 11.07
C THR A 765 7.19 -19.46 11.36
N ALA A 766 6.70 -20.12 10.30
CA ALA A 766 5.94 -21.37 10.41
C ALA A 766 6.77 -22.60 10.86
N SER A 767 8.08 -22.52 10.73
CA SER A 767 9.07 -23.57 11.03
C SER A 767 10.25 -23.02 11.83
N ASN A 768 10.89 -23.90 12.60
CA ASN A 768 12.06 -23.60 13.41
C ASN A 768 13.31 -23.55 12.52
N PHE A 769 13.79 -22.35 12.24
CA PHE A 769 15.05 -22.09 11.55
C PHE A 769 16.08 -21.59 12.57
N GLY A 770 17.30 -22.11 12.53
CA GLY A 770 18.37 -21.59 13.38
C GLY A 770 18.80 -20.18 12.95
N PRO A 771 19.51 -19.42 13.79
CA PRO A 771 20.04 -18.09 13.40
C PRO A 771 20.96 -18.16 12.18
N ASN A 772 21.58 -19.32 11.94
CA ASN A 772 22.46 -19.61 10.80
C ASN A 772 21.73 -20.08 9.54
N ASP A 773 20.40 -20.15 9.54
CA ASP A 773 19.68 -20.61 8.36
C ASP A 773 19.74 -19.56 7.24
N SER A 774 20.30 -19.95 6.10
CA SER A 774 20.48 -19.13 4.90
C SER A 774 19.18 -18.86 4.15
N ILE A 775 18.07 -19.41 4.66
CA ILE A 775 16.73 -19.39 4.07
C ILE A 775 16.00 -18.04 4.25
N LEU A 776 16.45 -17.16 5.15
CA LEU A 776 15.78 -15.87 5.48
C LEU A 776 16.64 -14.63 5.20
N ASN A 777 17.66 -14.76 4.35
CA ASN A 777 18.67 -13.73 4.09
C ASN A 777 18.11 -12.36 3.64
N THR A 778 17.02 -12.36 2.88
CA THR A 778 16.37 -11.12 2.42
C THR A 778 15.61 -10.37 3.52
N VAL A 779 14.94 -11.07 4.45
CA VAL A 779 14.33 -10.44 5.65
C VAL A 779 15.39 -9.91 6.60
N LYS A 780 16.51 -10.63 6.73
CA LYS A 780 17.69 -10.20 7.48
C LYS A 780 18.24 -8.85 6.96
N ASP A 781 18.35 -8.70 5.63
CA ASP A 781 18.67 -7.41 5.00
C ASP A 781 17.62 -6.33 5.28
N ALA A 782 16.33 -6.68 5.35
CA ALA A 782 15.28 -5.73 5.70
C ALA A 782 15.42 -5.26 7.16
N ILE A 783 15.56 -6.17 8.13
CA ILE A 783 15.81 -5.85 9.55
C ILE A 783 17.02 -4.93 9.69
N ARG A 784 18.13 -5.27 9.02
CA ARG A 784 19.32 -4.43 8.99
C ARG A 784 19.03 -3.05 8.41
N THR A 785 18.31 -2.96 7.29
CA THR A 785 17.97 -1.67 6.67
C THR A 785 17.14 -0.82 7.61
N VAL A 786 16.19 -1.42 8.33
CA VAL A 786 15.37 -0.73 9.33
C VAL A 786 16.24 -0.22 10.49
N PHE A 787 17.14 -1.07 11.01
CA PHE A 787 18.08 -0.73 12.08
C PHE A 787 19.08 0.38 11.68
N GLU A 788 19.67 0.32 10.48
CA GLU A 788 20.59 1.35 9.97
C GLU A 788 19.87 2.70 9.75
N ASN A 789 18.55 2.69 9.54
CA ASN A 789 17.72 3.91 9.55
C ASN A 789 17.35 4.38 10.97
N GLU A 790 17.90 3.73 12.01
CA GLU A 790 17.65 3.98 13.43
C GLU A 790 16.17 3.93 13.78
N CYS A 791 15.42 3.07 13.09
CA CYS A 791 14.05 2.72 13.40
C CYS A 791 14.07 1.50 14.34
N LEU A 792 13.44 1.63 15.51
CA LEU A 792 13.43 0.55 16.50
C LEU A 792 12.46 -0.55 16.08
N ILE A 793 12.85 -1.82 16.23
CA ILE A 793 12.03 -2.97 15.88
C ILE A 793 11.71 -3.74 17.15
N SER A 794 10.44 -4.10 17.35
CA SER A 794 10.02 -4.98 18.45
C SER A 794 9.32 -6.23 17.89
N PHE A 795 9.90 -7.39 18.16
CA PHE A 795 9.38 -8.70 17.76
C PHE A 795 8.84 -9.49 18.95
N SER A 796 7.75 -10.23 18.73
CA SER A 796 7.31 -11.25 19.68
C SER A 796 8.22 -12.50 19.64
N SER A 797 8.55 -13.07 20.80
CA SER A 797 9.43 -14.26 20.89
C SER A 797 8.76 -15.57 20.42
N GLY A 798 7.43 -15.62 20.39
CA GLY A 798 6.61 -16.75 19.93
C GLY A 798 6.06 -17.65 21.06
N ASN A 799 5.09 -18.53 20.73
CA ASN A 799 4.22 -19.22 21.70
C ASN A 799 4.42 -20.76 21.80
N GLY A 800 5.65 -21.29 21.74
CA GLY A 800 5.93 -22.71 21.47
C GLY A 800 6.22 -23.66 22.66
N GLN A 801 6.16 -23.22 23.92
CA GLN A 801 6.50 -24.04 25.12
C GLN A 801 7.86 -24.76 25.09
N ASN A 802 8.95 -24.09 24.71
CA ASN A 802 10.23 -24.80 24.74
C ASN A 802 10.76 -24.99 26.17
N ALA A 803 11.03 -26.25 26.55
CA ALA A 803 11.56 -26.63 27.87
C ALA A 803 13.10 -26.63 27.94
N SER A 804 13.80 -26.62 26.81
CA SER A 804 15.24 -26.89 26.78
C SER A 804 16.15 -25.65 26.86
N PHE A 805 15.62 -24.41 26.79
CA PHE A 805 16.24 -23.04 26.95
C PHE A 805 17.72 -22.78 26.56
N THR A 806 18.44 -23.75 26.00
CA THR A 806 19.90 -23.80 26.06
C THR A 806 20.57 -23.17 24.85
N ASN A 807 19.84 -22.98 23.73
CA ASN A 807 20.50 -22.55 22.49
C ASN A 807 19.79 -21.43 21.68
N TYR A 808 18.45 -21.39 21.53
CA TYR A 808 17.79 -20.41 20.64
C TYR A 808 16.35 -20.03 21.04
N VAL A 809 15.93 -18.80 20.72
CA VAL A 809 14.51 -18.37 20.72
C VAL A 809 13.83 -18.95 19.46
N TYR A 810 12.63 -19.52 19.60
CA TYR A 810 11.94 -20.28 18.53
C TYR A 810 11.16 -19.39 17.53
N SER A 811 11.20 -18.06 17.69
CA SER A 811 10.85 -17.09 16.64
C SER A 811 12.11 -16.66 15.91
N THR A 812 12.23 -17.06 14.65
CA THR A 812 13.53 -17.08 13.93
C THR A 812 13.98 -15.68 13.49
N VAL A 813 13.05 -14.75 13.27
CA VAL A 813 13.35 -13.36 12.90
C VAL A 813 13.73 -12.50 14.09
N ALA A 814 13.15 -12.75 15.27
CA ALA A 814 13.51 -12.08 16.53
C ALA A 814 14.95 -12.40 16.96
N ASN A 815 15.48 -13.53 16.48
CA ASN A 815 16.81 -14.06 16.78
C ASN A 815 17.87 -13.63 15.74
N PHE A 816 17.57 -12.70 14.83
CA PHE A 816 18.52 -12.38 13.76
C PHE A 816 19.81 -11.73 14.31
N LYS A 817 19.67 -10.79 15.23
CA LYS A 817 20.76 -10.18 15.99
C LYS A 817 20.19 -9.35 17.14
N ASP A 818 20.67 -9.62 18.36
CA ASP A 818 20.25 -8.97 19.60
C ASP A 818 20.22 -7.45 19.45
N GLU A 819 21.33 -6.86 19.00
CA GLU A 819 21.51 -5.40 18.99
C GLU A 819 20.66 -4.67 17.93
N PHE A 820 19.93 -5.40 17.09
CA PHE A 820 19.15 -4.82 15.98
C PHE A 820 17.66 -4.71 16.28
N ASN A 821 17.16 -5.50 17.24
CA ASN A 821 15.73 -5.60 17.50
C ASN A 821 15.46 -6.08 18.92
N LEU A 822 14.36 -5.62 19.50
CA LEU A 822 13.87 -6.09 20.78
C LEU A 822 13.10 -7.41 20.58
N CYS A 823 13.62 -8.49 21.12
CA CYS A 823 12.97 -9.79 21.24
C CYS A 823 12.21 -9.89 22.56
N VAL A 824 10.88 -9.86 22.47
CA VAL A 824 10.00 -9.68 23.65
C VAL A 824 9.24 -10.96 23.96
N GLY A 825 9.51 -11.52 25.13
CA GLY A 825 8.78 -12.66 25.69
C GLY A 825 7.57 -12.23 26.51
N GLY A 826 6.77 -13.20 26.93
CA GLY A 826 5.55 -12.98 27.68
C GLY A 826 5.69 -13.26 29.17
N ASN A 827 5.10 -12.41 30.02
CA ASN A 827 4.89 -12.67 31.44
C ASN A 827 3.41 -12.90 31.80
N ASP A 828 3.18 -13.65 32.86
CA ASP A 828 1.85 -13.88 33.44
C ASP A 828 1.55 -12.93 34.60
N ALA A 829 0.38 -13.12 35.24
CA ALA A 829 -0.10 -12.27 36.32
C ALA A 829 0.76 -12.29 37.59
N THR A 830 1.57 -13.34 37.80
CA THR A 830 2.53 -13.41 38.90
C THR A 830 3.76 -12.54 38.65
N GLY A 831 3.96 -12.13 37.40
CA GLY A 831 5.13 -11.41 36.94
C GLY A 831 6.23 -12.30 36.37
N GLY A 832 6.11 -13.63 36.50
CA GLY A 832 7.02 -14.62 35.92
C GLY A 832 6.73 -14.93 34.45
N ARG A 833 7.58 -15.74 33.82
CA ARG A 833 7.42 -16.16 32.41
C ARG A 833 6.07 -16.83 32.18
N TRP A 834 5.33 -16.34 31.19
CA TRP A 834 4.03 -16.88 30.79
C TRP A 834 4.15 -18.30 30.22
N SER A 835 3.47 -19.24 30.85
CA SER A 835 3.36 -20.63 30.41
C SER A 835 1.99 -21.19 30.81
N THR A 836 1.32 -21.87 29.89
CA THR A 836 0.07 -22.62 30.13
C THR A 836 0.32 -24.12 29.99
N SER A 837 -0.72 -24.95 29.90
CA SER A 837 -0.60 -26.38 29.61
C SER A 837 -0.37 -26.69 28.13
N THR A 838 -0.65 -25.74 27.22
CA THR A 838 -0.56 -25.95 25.76
C THR A 838 0.31 -24.94 25.02
N ASN A 839 0.46 -23.72 25.54
CA ASN A 839 1.26 -22.63 24.96
C ASN A 839 2.18 -21.98 26.01
N GLY A 840 3.16 -21.18 25.59
CA GLY A 840 4.00 -20.43 26.50
C GLY A 840 5.06 -19.62 25.78
N SER A 841 5.55 -18.57 26.44
CA SER A 841 6.55 -17.66 25.89
C SER A 841 7.82 -18.41 25.50
N ASN A 842 8.31 -18.25 24.28
CA ASN A 842 9.63 -18.75 23.96
C ASN A 842 10.70 -17.98 24.76
N GLY A 843 11.77 -18.70 25.12
CA GLY A 843 12.98 -18.15 25.73
C GLY A 843 14.23 -18.62 24.98
N GLY A 844 15.38 -18.05 25.29
CA GLY A 844 16.68 -18.36 24.70
C GLY A 844 17.67 -17.20 24.83
N LYS A 845 18.88 -17.41 24.30
CA LYS A 845 20.07 -16.52 24.42
C LYS A 845 19.88 -15.06 23.95
N TYR A 846 18.88 -14.79 23.14
CA TYR A 846 18.63 -13.48 22.50
C TYR A 846 17.25 -12.93 22.88
N LEU A 847 16.76 -13.32 24.05
CA LEU A 847 15.58 -12.73 24.65
C LEU A 847 16.01 -11.50 25.45
N ASP A 848 15.55 -10.30 25.09
CA ASP A 848 15.87 -9.08 25.83
C ASP A 848 15.14 -9.04 27.18
N PHE A 849 13.82 -9.20 27.15
CA PHE A 849 12.98 -9.11 28.35
C PHE A 849 11.60 -9.70 28.11
N ILE A 850 10.82 -9.82 29.19
CA ILE A 850 9.41 -10.22 29.15
C ILE A 850 8.47 -9.03 29.42
N ALA A 851 7.29 -9.06 28.80
CA ALA A 851 6.23 -8.07 29.00
C ALA A 851 4.85 -8.76 29.03
N PRO A 852 3.77 -8.08 29.47
CA PRO A 852 2.49 -8.71 29.74
C PRO A 852 1.97 -9.50 28.55
N ALA A 853 1.70 -10.79 28.77
CA ALA A 853 1.17 -11.69 27.74
C ALA A 853 -0.03 -12.51 28.20
N SER A 854 -0.26 -12.69 29.51
CA SER A 854 -1.48 -13.35 29.97
C SER A 854 -2.70 -12.46 29.74
N SER A 855 -3.80 -13.05 29.26
CA SER A 855 -5.09 -12.38 29.06
C SER A 855 -5.63 -11.72 30.33
N ASP A 856 -5.24 -12.21 31.51
CA ASP A 856 -5.64 -11.64 32.80
C ASP A 856 -5.13 -10.20 33.02
N LEU A 857 -4.13 -9.77 32.24
CA LEU A 857 -3.44 -8.50 32.43
C LEU A 857 -4.01 -7.35 31.58
N PHE A 858 -4.75 -7.60 30.51
CA PHE A 858 -5.18 -6.53 29.60
C PHE A 858 -6.46 -6.86 28.81
N ASN A 859 -7.13 -5.78 28.39
CA ASN A 859 -8.15 -5.81 27.34
C ASN A 859 -7.57 -5.28 26.02
N LEU A 860 -8.15 -5.73 24.92
CA LEU A 860 -7.81 -5.36 23.56
C LEU A 860 -8.98 -4.63 22.90
N LEU A 861 -8.65 -3.75 21.94
CA LEU A 861 -9.64 -3.09 21.10
C LEU A 861 -10.29 -4.09 20.12
N SER A 862 -11.58 -3.87 19.83
CA SER A 862 -12.37 -4.73 18.94
C SER A 862 -12.49 -4.17 17.51
N LYS A 863 -13.07 -4.95 16.59
CA LYS A 863 -13.18 -4.60 15.16
C LYS A 863 -14.38 -3.72 14.79
N SER A 864 -15.35 -3.45 15.67
CA SER A 864 -16.59 -2.71 15.30
C SER A 864 -17.03 -1.67 16.34
N SER A 865 -17.61 -0.55 15.88
CA SER A 865 -18.10 0.57 16.71
C SER A 865 -19.61 0.57 16.99
N ASN A 866 -20.37 -0.39 16.45
CA ASN A 866 -21.82 -0.46 16.60
C ASN A 866 -22.28 -1.84 17.10
N ALA A 867 -23.04 -1.82 18.19
CA ALA A 867 -23.52 -2.99 18.91
C ALA A 867 -24.31 -4.00 18.03
N THR A 868 -24.25 -5.27 18.47
CA THR A 868 -25.12 -6.43 18.16
C THR A 868 -24.67 -7.47 17.13
N THR A 869 -23.57 -7.29 16.40
CA THR A 869 -22.94 -8.39 15.60
C THR A 869 -21.43 -8.54 15.87
N ASP A 870 -20.99 -7.97 16.99
CA ASP A 870 -19.60 -7.82 17.40
C ASP A 870 -19.00 -9.11 17.95
N THR A 871 -18.84 -10.15 17.11
CA THR A 871 -17.98 -11.30 17.45
C THR A 871 -16.59 -11.11 16.85
N LEU A 872 -15.58 -10.94 17.71
CA LEU A 872 -14.41 -11.83 17.63
C LEU A 872 -14.96 -13.23 17.96
N LYS A 873 -15.12 -14.12 16.97
CA LYS A 873 -15.15 -15.56 17.27
C LYS A 873 -13.68 -15.93 17.53
N TRP A 874 -13.34 -16.33 18.75
CA TRP A 874 -13.90 -17.54 19.36
C TRP A 874 -14.80 -17.39 20.62
N GLY A 875 -15.85 -16.53 20.58
CA GLY A 875 -17.12 -16.61 21.35
C GLY A 875 -17.08 -16.11 22.81
N THR A 876 -18.16 -15.78 23.54
CA THR A 876 -19.37 -15.00 23.20
C THR A 876 -19.13 -13.55 23.65
N PRO A 877 -19.48 -12.50 22.88
CA PRO A 877 -19.00 -11.14 23.14
C PRO A 877 -19.77 -10.39 24.22
N THR A 878 -19.06 -9.48 24.91
CA THR A 878 -19.66 -8.29 25.53
C THR A 878 -19.11 -7.04 24.86
N THR A 879 -19.95 -6.03 24.74
CA THR A 879 -19.86 -4.91 23.79
C THR A 879 -18.57 -4.06 23.92
N THR A 880 -17.85 -3.89 22.80
CA THR A 880 -16.77 -2.92 22.46
C THR A 880 -15.29 -3.28 22.74
N TYR A 881 -14.97 -4.16 23.69
CA TYR A 881 -13.57 -4.52 24.05
C TYR A 881 -13.47 -6.01 24.37
N THR A 882 -12.33 -6.66 24.10
CA THR A 882 -12.14 -8.10 24.33
C THR A 882 -10.98 -8.40 25.28
N SER A 883 -11.17 -9.31 26.24
CA SER A 883 -10.19 -9.67 27.28
C SER A 883 -9.60 -11.08 27.11
N LEU A 884 -9.77 -11.70 25.93
CA LEU A 884 -9.83 -13.16 25.80
C LEU A 884 -8.60 -13.79 25.12
N VAL A 885 -7.46 -13.07 24.99
CA VAL A 885 -6.35 -13.58 24.19
C VAL A 885 -5.00 -13.24 24.82
N GLY A 886 -4.29 -14.28 25.28
CA GLY A 886 -2.91 -14.17 25.76
C GLY A 886 -1.89 -14.65 24.71
N GLY A 887 -0.72 -14.02 24.66
CA GLY A 887 0.29 -14.30 23.64
C GLY A 887 1.48 -13.35 23.70
N THR A 888 2.66 -13.82 23.29
CA THR A 888 3.83 -12.93 23.10
C THR A 888 3.57 -11.83 22.05
N SER A 889 2.60 -12.05 21.15
CA SER A 889 2.03 -11.03 20.25
C SER A 889 1.55 -9.76 20.97
N PHE A 890 1.14 -9.87 22.24
CA PHE A 890 0.69 -8.75 23.06
C PHE A 890 1.78 -8.26 24.03
N ALA A 891 2.89 -8.98 24.16
CA ALA A 891 4.06 -8.51 24.91
C ALA A 891 4.90 -7.50 24.09
N ALA A 892 5.18 -7.82 22.82
CA ALA A 892 5.89 -6.92 21.89
C ALA A 892 5.33 -5.47 21.85
N PRO A 893 4.00 -5.23 21.73
CA PRO A 893 3.47 -3.87 21.71
C PRO A 893 3.68 -3.09 23.00
N HIS A 894 3.82 -3.74 24.17
CA HIS A 894 4.19 -3.02 25.39
C HIS A 894 5.61 -2.45 25.28
N ALA A 895 6.56 -3.23 24.78
CA ALA A 895 7.94 -2.76 24.57
C ALA A 895 8.02 -1.67 23.50
N ALA A 896 7.33 -1.85 22.37
CA ALA A 896 7.22 -0.86 21.32
C ALA A 896 6.64 0.47 21.85
N GLY A 897 5.63 0.39 22.72
CA GLY A 897 5.05 1.56 23.38
C GLY A 897 6.02 2.29 24.32
N VAL A 898 6.78 1.56 25.14
CA VAL A 898 7.78 2.17 26.05
C VAL A 898 8.89 2.85 25.25
N ALA A 899 9.38 2.20 24.19
CA ALA A 899 10.33 2.83 23.29
C ALA A 899 9.77 4.11 22.66
N ALA A 900 8.50 4.07 22.21
CA ALA A 900 7.84 5.24 21.63
C ALA A 900 7.69 6.40 22.64
N LEU A 901 7.49 6.14 23.94
CA LEU A 901 7.53 7.16 25.00
C LEU A 901 8.92 7.79 25.16
N MET A 902 9.98 6.96 25.20
CA MET A 902 11.35 7.46 25.31
C MET A 902 11.72 8.35 24.12
N ILE A 903 11.36 7.93 22.91
CA ILE A 903 11.55 8.71 21.68
C ILE A 903 10.73 10.00 21.74
N SER A 904 9.46 9.94 22.18
CA SER A 904 8.59 11.11 22.31
C SER A 904 9.19 12.16 23.23
N TYR A 905 9.72 11.75 24.38
CA TYR A 905 10.33 12.66 25.35
C TYR A 905 11.67 13.21 24.85
N VAL A 906 12.57 12.35 24.37
CA VAL A 906 13.94 12.77 24.04
C VAL A 906 13.98 13.59 22.74
N ASN A 907 13.35 13.12 21.67
CA ASN A 907 13.50 13.71 20.34
C ASN A 907 12.73 15.02 20.17
N ASN A 908 11.74 15.28 21.02
CA ASN A 908 11.00 16.55 21.04
C ASN A 908 11.54 17.55 22.07
N ASN A 909 12.61 17.21 22.80
CA ASN A 909 13.19 18.07 23.82
C ASN A 909 14.48 18.73 23.32
N PRO A 910 14.48 20.04 23.02
CA PRO A 910 15.64 20.73 22.45
C PRO A 910 16.83 20.84 23.43
N LEU A 911 16.63 20.55 24.72
CA LEU A 911 17.71 20.51 25.71
C LEU A 911 18.46 19.16 25.71
N LYS A 912 17.96 18.15 24.99
CA LYS A 912 18.67 16.89 24.81
C LYS A 912 19.78 17.07 23.77
N PRO A 913 20.99 16.52 24.03
CA PRO A 913 22.14 16.75 23.16
C PRO A 913 21.99 16.10 21.77
N ASN A 914 21.10 15.10 21.66
CA ASN A 914 20.81 14.35 20.45
C ASN A 914 19.46 13.64 20.60
N ASN A 915 18.89 13.21 19.48
CA ASN A 915 17.83 12.21 19.46
C ASN A 915 18.33 10.88 20.03
N ILE A 916 17.43 10.08 20.59
CA ILE A 916 17.74 8.75 21.10
C ILE A 916 17.77 7.70 19.98
N SER A 917 18.67 6.72 20.05
CA SER A 917 18.78 5.64 19.07
C SER A 917 18.21 4.31 19.58
N PRO A 918 17.94 3.32 18.70
CA PRO A 918 17.47 2.00 19.11
C PRO A 918 18.38 1.32 20.14
N GLU A 919 19.71 1.41 19.97
CA GLU A 919 20.67 0.82 20.92
C GLU A 919 20.57 1.46 22.31
N ASP A 920 20.30 2.77 22.39
CA ASP A 920 20.12 3.43 23.68
C ASP A 920 18.86 2.95 24.40
N ILE A 921 17.77 2.77 23.65
CA ILE A 921 16.49 2.32 24.19
C ILE A 921 16.63 0.90 24.73
N GLU A 922 17.21 0.00 23.94
CA GLU A 922 17.50 -1.38 24.35
C GLU A 922 18.31 -1.41 25.66
N LYS A 923 19.48 -0.76 25.70
CA LYS A 923 20.36 -0.80 26.89
C LYS A 923 19.76 -0.15 28.13
N ILE A 924 19.00 0.93 27.95
CA ILE A 924 18.28 1.55 29.07
C ILE A 924 17.16 0.63 29.57
N MET A 925 16.40 0.01 28.67
CA MET A 925 15.32 -0.90 29.07
C MET A 925 15.86 -2.15 29.78
N GLU A 926 16.85 -2.84 29.20
CA GLU A 926 17.48 -4.04 29.77
C GLU A 926 17.92 -3.82 31.23
N LYS A 927 18.65 -2.72 31.48
CA LYS A 927 19.21 -2.42 32.81
C LYS A 927 18.20 -1.99 33.86
N ASN A 928 16.99 -1.61 33.43
CA ASN A 928 15.96 -1.09 34.30
C ASN A 928 14.75 -2.01 34.39
N THR A 929 14.82 -3.21 33.82
CA THR A 929 13.83 -4.26 34.03
C THR A 929 13.68 -4.60 35.51
N THR A 930 12.53 -5.18 35.86
CA THR A 930 12.35 -5.85 37.15
C THR A 930 12.92 -7.26 37.04
N ASP A 931 14.16 -7.42 37.50
CA ASP A 931 14.88 -8.70 37.52
C ASP A 931 14.15 -9.74 38.40
N LEU A 932 13.99 -10.94 37.86
CA LEU A 932 13.40 -12.08 38.54
C LEU A 932 14.53 -13.01 38.99
N SER A 933 14.90 -12.94 40.27
CA SER A 933 16.05 -13.68 40.81
C SER A 933 15.69 -14.92 41.64
N ALA A 934 14.39 -15.19 41.82
CA ALA A 934 13.92 -16.37 42.55
C ALA A 934 13.80 -17.59 41.61
N PRO A 935 14.16 -18.81 42.05
CA PRO A 935 14.02 -20.02 41.24
C PRO A 935 12.62 -20.15 40.61
N PRO A 936 12.51 -20.51 39.32
CA PRO A 936 13.53 -21.11 38.47
C PRO A 936 14.45 -20.11 37.73
N TYR A 937 14.41 -18.82 38.07
CA TYR A 937 15.16 -17.76 37.42
C TYR A 937 16.51 -17.50 38.11
N SER A 938 17.40 -16.78 37.44
CA SER A 938 18.73 -16.40 37.95
C SER A 938 18.86 -14.90 37.96
N ALA A 939 19.58 -14.34 38.94
CA ALA A 939 19.80 -12.89 39.00
C ALA A 939 20.54 -12.39 37.75
N GLY A 940 20.07 -11.26 37.22
CA GLY A 940 20.52 -10.71 35.95
C GLY A 940 19.94 -11.47 34.76
N TYR A 941 20.72 -11.56 33.68
CA TYR A 941 20.24 -12.21 32.46
C TYR A 941 19.98 -13.71 32.66
N ASP A 942 18.79 -14.18 32.25
CA ASP A 942 18.47 -15.59 32.13
C ASP A 942 17.67 -15.91 30.85
N ALA A 943 17.81 -17.12 30.32
CA ALA A 943 17.20 -17.50 29.04
C ALA A 943 15.65 -17.60 29.06
N GLN A 944 15.01 -17.55 30.23
CA GLN A 944 13.55 -17.59 30.37
C GLN A 944 12.93 -16.19 30.43
N THR A 945 13.61 -15.23 31.07
CA THR A 945 13.06 -13.88 31.31
C THR A 945 13.85 -12.76 30.65
N GLY A 946 14.99 -13.07 30.01
CA GLY A 946 15.92 -12.09 29.49
C GLY A 946 16.61 -11.38 30.65
N TYR A 947 16.67 -10.05 30.62
CA TYR A 947 17.11 -9.22 31.75
C TYR A 947 16.02 -9.07 32.83
N GLY A 948 14.78 -9.46 32.54
CA GLY A 948 13.66 -9.40 33.48
C GLY A 948 12.39 -8.84 32.84
N ARG A 949 11.44 -8.41 33.66
CA ARG A 949 10.18 -7.80 33.18
C ARG A 949 10.35 -6.32 32.85
N VAL A 950 9.80 -5.84 31.74
CA VAL A 950 9.84 -4.42 31.36
C VAL A 950 9.34 -3.53 32.52
N ASN A 951 10.04 -2.43 32.80
CA ASN A 951 9.64 -1.42 33.77
C ASN A 951 9.76 -0.03 33.12
N ALA A 952 8.64 0.43 32.57
CA ALA A 952 8.54 1.69 31.84
C ALA A 952 8.92 2.89 32.71
N GLY A 953 8.43 2.93 33.95
CA GLY A 953 8.73 3.98 34.91
C GLY A 953 10.23 4.11 35.16
N ALA A 954 10.92 3.01 35.46
CA ALA A 954 12.36 3.02 35.70
C ALA A 954 13.15 3.41 34.45
N ALA A 955 12.80 2.89 33.28
CA ALA A 955 13.44 3.23 32.01
C ALA A 955 13.30 4.73 31.67
N MET A 956 12.10 5.31 31.83
CA MET A 956 11.86 6.73 31.55
C MET A 956 12.61 7.67 32.50
N GLN A 957 12.85 7.27 33.76
CA GLN A 957 13.69 8.07 34.68
C GLN A 957 15.13 8.22 34.17
N GLN A 958 15.68 7.18 33.53
CA GLN A 958 17.05 7.19 33.00
C GLN A 958 17.25 8.14 31.81
N VAL A 959 16.17 8.70 31.26
CA VAL A 959 16.26 9.72 30.22
C VAL A 959 15.72 11.06 30.70
N LYS A 960 15.34 11.23 31.97
CA LYS A 960 14.72 12.46 32.47
C LYS A 960 15.76 13.55 32.80
N LEU A 961 15.55 14.76 32.28
CA LEU A 961 16.34 15.94 32.67
C LEU A 961 15.93 16.48 34.06
N PRO A 962 16.84 17.18 34.76
CA PRO A 962 18.26 17.37 34.44
C PRO A 962 19.15 16.20 34.89
N ASN A 963 18.61 15.20 35.57
CA ASN A 963 19.43 14.17 36.21
C ASN A 963 20.18 13.27 35.22
N TYR A 964 19.56 12.95 34.08
CA TYR A 964 20.10 11.99 33.12
C TYR A 964 20.21 12.53 31.70
N GLN A 965 21.31 12.20 31.04
CA GLN A 965 21.54 12.49 29.62
C GLN A 965 22.11 11.28 28.89
N VAL A 966 21.67 11.09 27.64
CA VAL A 966 22.20 10.10 26.71
C VAL A 966 22.93 10.89 25.63
N LYS A 967 24.26 10.75 25.56
CA LYS A 967 25.10 11.58 24.68
C LYS A 967 25.81 10.71 23.65
N HIS A 968 25.59 11.03 22.38
CA HIS A 968 26.21 10.31 21.25
C HIS A 968 27.55 10.91 20.86
N TYR A 969 28.45 10.04 20.41
CA TYR A 969 29.70 10.41 19.76
C TYR A 969 29.85 9.66 18.45
N ASN A 970 29.64 10.37 17.35
CA ASN A 970 29.80 9.86 15.99
C ASN A 970 31.14 10.33 15.43
N VAL A 971 32.10 9.42 15.38
CA VAL A 971 33.48 9.70 14.99
C VAL A 971 33.67 9.36 13.52
N ASN A 972 34.08 10.35 12.72
CA ASN A 972 34.52 10.16 11.35
C ASN A 972 36.04 10.39 11.28
N THR A 973 36.79 9.35 10.92
CA THR A 973 38.25 9.42 10.78
C THR A 973 38.71 8.67 9.52
N THR A 974 40.01 8.57 9.28
CA THR A 974 40.58 7.80 8.17
C THR A 974 41.51 6.71 8.68
N VAL A 975 41.78 5.70 7.84
CA VAL A 975 42.72 4.62 8.18
C VAL A 975 44.07 5.15 8.66
N ALA A 976 44.57 6.24 8.05
CA ALA A 976 45.84 6.88 8.44
C ALA A 976 45.90 7.36 9.90
N ASN A 977 44.75 7.64 10.51
CA ASN A 977 44.62 8.15 11.88
C ASN A 977 44.24 7.04 12.88
N THR A 978 44.34 5.77 12.49
CA THR A 978 44.01 4.62 13.32
C THR A 978 45.22 3.72 13.53
N SER A 979 45.22 2.97 14.63
CA SER A 979 46.19 1.89 14.82
C SER A 979 45.68 0.65 14.08
N THR A 980 46.43 0.16 13.09
CA THR A 980 46.11 -1.04 12.33
C THR A 980 47.14 -2.14 12.55
N ALA A 981 46.70 -3.38 12.70
CA ALA A 981 47.59 -4.52 12.91
C ALA A 981 47.01 -5.80 12.28
N LEU A 982 47.85 -6.61 11.62
CA LEU A 982 47.49 -7.97 11.20
C LEU A 982 47.40 -8.85 12.47
N VAL A 983 46.23 -9.43 12.71
CA VAL A 983 45.94 -10.22 13.92
C VAL A 983 45.55 -11.68 13.62
N GLY A 984 45.36 -12.01 12.35
CA GLY A 984 45.15 -13.39 11.89
C GLY A 984 45.52 -13.53 10.41
N SER A 985 46.25 -14.58 10.05
CA SER A 985 46.66 -14.87 8.67
C SER A 985 46.05 -16.18 8.20
N GLN A 986 45.62 -16.22 6.93
CA GLN A 986 45.03 -17.39 6.28
C GLN A 986 43.92 -18.06 7.09
N GLN A 987 43.04 -17.26 7.69
CA GLN A 987 41.91 -17.77 8.47
C GLN A 987 40.80 -18.24 7.52
N SER A 988 40.30 -19.45 7.74
CA SER A 988 39.11 -19.94 7.03
C SER A 988 37.88 -19.26 7.61
N ILE A 989 37.02 -18.76 6.73
CA ILE A 989 35.85 -18.00 7.10
C ILE A 989 34.67 -18.28 6.17
N TRP A 990 33.48 -18.36 6.73
CA TRP A 990 32.21 -18.57 6.05
C TRP A 990 31.56 -17.24 5.67
N PHE A 991 31.16 -17.11 4.42
CA PHE A 991 30.34 -16.01 3.93
C PHE A 991 28.92 -16.51 3.77
N PRO A 992 27.88 -15.77 4.18
CA PRO A 992 26.48 -16.19 4.00
C PRO A 992 25.90 -15.80 2.62
N HIS A 993 26.62 -15.03 1.80
CA HIS A 993 26.19 -14.50 0.50
C HIS A 993 27.33 -14.41 -0.51
N ASN A 994 27.00 -14.24 -1.80
CA ASN A 994 27.98 -13.91 -2.82
C ASN A 994 28.55 -12.50 -2.58
N TYR A 995 29.86 -12.37 -2.47
CA TYR A 995 30.54 -11.08 -2.31
C TYR A 995 31.51 -10.84 -3.47
N LEU A 996 31.18 -9.88 -4.33
CA LEU A 996 31.92 -9.58 -5.55
C LEU A 996 32.12 -10.85 -6.41
N SER A 997 33.34 -11.36 -6.50
CA SER A 997 33.71 -12.57 -7.27
C SER A 997 33.71 -13.84 -6.43
N PHE A 998 33.47 -13.76 -5.12
CA PHE A 998 33.44 -14.89 -4.22
C PHE A 998 32.02 -15.41 -4.06
N SER A 999 31.85 -16.70 -4.34
CA SER A 999 30.59 -17.39 -4.10
C SER A 999 30.35 -17.58 -2.61
N TRP A 1000 29.07 -17.70 -2.26
CA TRP A 1000 28.59 -18.20 -0.98
C TRP A 1000 29.35 -19.48 -0.59
N GLY A 1001 29.88 -19.53 0.64
CA GLY A 1001 30.68 -20.65 1.11
C GLY A 1001 31.86 -20.26 1.99
N TYR A 1002 32.80 -21.18 2.13
CA TYR A 1002 34.07 -20.91 2.80
C TYR A 1002 35.04 -20.19 1.87
N GLY A 1003 35.71 -19.15 2.39
CA GLY A 1003 36.89 -18.55 1.80
C GLY A 1003 38.01 -18.43 2.84
N VAL A 1004 39.14 -17.86 2.43
CA VAL A 1004 40.33 -17.69 3.27
C VAL A 1004 40.72 -16.22 3.30
N VAL A 1005 41.02 -15.68 4.49
CA VAL A 1005 41.28 -14.25 4.68
C VAL A 1005 42.48 -13.95 5.57
N ASN A 1006 43.08 -12.77 5.41
CA ASN A 1006 43.87 -12.11 6.45
C ASN A 1006 42.96 -11.16 7.25
N LYS A 1007 43.05 -11.20 8.58
CA LYS A 1007 42.28 -10.37 9.52
C LYS A 1007 43.16 -9.27 10.10
N TYR A 1008 42.72 -8.03 9.97
CA TYR A 1008 43.37 -6.86 10.52
C TYR A 1008 42.49 -6.19 11.56
N SER A 1009 43.04 -5.82 12.72
CA SER A 1009 42.36 -4.98 13.70
C SER A 1009 42.59 -3.51 13.40
N VAL A 1010 41.57 -2.69 13.64
CA VAL A 1010 41.58 -1.23 13.47
C VAL A 1010 41.10 -0.60 14.77
N THR A 1011 41.96 0.17 15.43
CA THR A 1011 41.67 0.77 16.75
C THR A 1011 41.78 2.30 16.70
N TYR A 1012 40.84 2.99 17.33
CA TYR A 1012 40.82 4.44 17.43
C TYR A 1012 40.42 4.88 18.84
N THR A 1013 41.10 5.90 19.38
CA THR A 1013 40.73 6.53 20.65
C THR A 1013 40.19 7.92 20.39
N ASN A 1014 38.92 8.12 20.69
CA ASN A 1014 38.25 9.40 20.59
C ASN A 1014 38.33 10.14 21.92
N ASN A 1015 38.91 11.34 21.92
CA ASN A 1015 38.86 12.23 23.08
C ASN A 1015 37.54 13.00 23.12
N HIS A 1016 36.97 13.19 24.30
CA HIS A 1016 35.73 13.93 24.49
C HIS A 1016 35.74 14.70 25.83
N SER A 1017 34.78 15.61 25.99
CA SER A 1017 34.49 16.27 27.26
C SER A 1017 33.02 16.13 27.63
N LEU A 1018 32.78 15.98 28.94
CA LEU A 1018 31.45 16.02 29.56
C LEU A 1018 31.15 17.45 30.01
N SER A 1019 29.90 17.87 29.89
CA SER A 1019 29.43 19.18 30.37
C SER A 1019 29.09 19.10 31.86
N GLY A 1020 29.53 20.05 32.68
CA GLY A 1020 29.10 20.18 34.08
C GLY A 1020 29.54 19.06 35.02
N ASN A 1021 28.70 18.74 36.03
CA ASN A 1021 28.95 17.73 37.07
C ASN A 1021 28.61 16.30 36.64
N TYR A 1022 28.29 16.06 35.37
CA TYR A 1022 27.86 14.76 34.88
C TYR A 1022 28.98 13.71 34.97
N THR A 1023 28.60 12.53 35.45
CA THR A 1023 29.45 11.34 35.54
C THR A 1023 28.89 10.25 34.63
N ILE A 1024 29.79 9.45 34.04
CA ILE A 1024 29.39 8.30 33.22
C ILE A 1024 28.88 7.21 34.16
N ILE A 1025 27.63 6.80 33.99
CA ILE A 1025 27.05 5.65 34.67
C ILE A 1025 27.00 4.43 33.77
N ASP A 1026 27.08 4.63 32.46
CA ASP A 1026 27.11 3.55 31.48
C ASP A 1026 27.64 4.01 30.12
N ALA A 1027 28.05 3.06 29.28
CA ALA A 1027 28.38 3.32 27.88
C ALA A 1027 28.23 2.07 27.01
N TRP A 1028 27.86 2.28 25.75
CA TRP A 1028 27.70 1.21 24.77
C TRP A 1028 28.13 1.64 23.37
N LYS A 1029 28.42 0.65 22.52
CA LYS A 1029 28.68 0.83 21.09
C LYS A 1029 27.40 1.25 20.34
N ARG A 1030 27.56 1.93 19.21
CA ARG A 1030 26.46 2.20 18.26
C ARG A 1030 26.82 1.61 16.91
N ASP A 1031 26.18 0.50 16.58
CA ASP A 1031 26.49 -0.26 15.37
C ASP A 1031 25.85 0.37 14.13
N ALA A 1032 24.67 1.01 14.27
CA ALA A 1032 23.99 1.67 13.16
C ALA A 1032 24.84 2.79 12.54
N THR A 1033 25.71 3.41 13.32
CA THR A 1033 26.56 4.54 12.90
C THR A 1033 28.02 4.16 12.66
N SER A 1034 28.39 2.90 12.91
CA SER A 1034 29.74 2.39 12.68
C SER A 1034 29.87 1.78 11.29
N ASN A 1035 31.09 1.47 10.82
CA ASN A 1035 31.28 0.83 9.50
C ASN A 1035 32.31 -0.32 9.47
N LEU A 1036 32.74 -0.79 10.64
CA LEU A 1036 33.70 -1.88 10.82
C LEU A 1036 33.02 -3.11 11.43
N THR A 1037 33.64 -4.27 11.21
CA THR A 1037 33.17 -5.54 11.77
C THR A 1037 33.72 -5.80 13.17
N GLY A 1038 33.11 -6.76 13.86
CA GLY A 1038 33.54 -7.22 15.19
C GLY A 1038 34.53 -8.36 15.18
N ASP A 1039 34.89 -8.81 16.37
CA ASP A 1039 35.82 -9.93 16.52
C ASP A 1039 35.11 -11.26 16.25
N ILE A 1040 35.48 -11.93 15.17
CA ILE A 1040 34.88 -13.22 14.75
C ILE A 1040 35.35 -14.42 15.60
N SER A 1041 36.32 -14.24 16.52
CA SER A 1041 36.95 -15.33 17.29
C SER A 1041 36.42 -15.58 18.72
N VAL A 1042 35.17 -15.23 19.04
CA VAL A 1042 34.63 -15.45 20.41
C VAL A 1042 34.31 -16.95 20.67
N PRO A 1043 34.81 -17.56 21.76
CA PRO A 1043 34.63 -18.99 22.04
C PRO A 1043 33.20 -19.40 22.45
N ILE A 1044 32.83 -20.63 22.09
CA ILE A 1044 31.59 -21.32 22.49
C ILE A 1044 31.67 -21.68 24.00
N PRO A 1045 30.66 -21.34 24.83
CA PRO A 1045 30.51 -21.91 26.17
C PRO A 1045 30.37 -23.43 26.08
N PRO A 1046 30.85 -24.22 27.06
CA PRO A 1046 30.82 -25.68 26.97
C PRO A 1046 29.40 -26.22 26.73
N GLY A 1047 29.14 -26.82 25.56
CA GLY A 1047 27.90 -27.58 25.28
C GLY A 1047 27.19 -27.38 23.94
N ALA A 1048 27.60 -26.46 23.06
CA ALA A 1048 26.92 -26.24 21.78
C ALA A 1048 27.59 -27.01 20.61
N SER A 1049 26.87 -27.97 20.04
CA SER A 1049 27.21 -28.61 18.76
C SER A 1049 26.52 -27.87 17.61
N THR A 1050 27.30 -27.42 16.62
CA THR A 1050 26.94 -26.91 15.26
C THR A 1050 26.87 -25.37 15.02
N ILE A 1051 28.01 -24.68 15.15
CA ILE A 1051 28.29 -23.41 14.44
C ILE A 1051 29.38 -23.68 13.38
N PRO A 1052 29.32 -23.15 12.15
CA PRO A 1052 30.52 -22.96 11.33
C PRO A 1052 31.38 -21.86 11.97
N GLU A 1053 32.43 -22.27 12.68
CA GLU A 1053 33.24 -21.55 13.69
C GLU A 1053 33.79 -20.15 13.34
N ASN A 1054 33.62 -19.62 12.12
CA ASN A 1054 34.13 -18.30 11.75
C ASN A 1054 33.31 -17.77 10.57
N SER A 1055 32.37 -16.85 10.77
CA SER A 1055 31.63 -16.20 9.65
C SER A 1055 31.89 -14.70 9.61
N ILE A 1056 32.22 -14.15 8.44
CA ILE A 1056 32.27 -12.69 8.28
C ILE A 1056 30.86 -12.16 8.50
N PRO A 1057 30.62 -11.35 9.56
CA PRO A 1057 29.33 -10.75 9.76
C PRO A 1057 29.10 -9.85 8.55
N ASN A 1058 27.91 -9.93 7.97
CA ASN A 1058 27.53 -9.05 6.87
C ASN A 1058 27.38 -7.58 7.30
N GLU A 1059 27.61 -7.29 8.59
CA GLU A 1059 27.15 -6.11 9.31
C GLU A 1059 28.25 -5.57 10.24
N THR A 1060 27.99 -4.38 10.76
CA THR A 1060 28.84 -3.70 11.73
C THR A 1060 28.70 -4.33 13.11
N ASN A 1061 29.81 -4.41 13.84
CA ASN A 1061 29.82 -4.93 15.22
C ASN A 1061 31.07 -4.43 15.96
N VAL A 1062 31.22 -3.12 16.11
CA VAL A 1062 32.45 -2.57 16.72
C VAL A 1062 32.51 -2.88 18.21
N LEU A 1063 33.71 -2.87 18.80
CA LEU A 1063 33.92 -3.04 20.22
C LEU A 1063 34.22 -1.70 20.88
N LEU A 1064 33.49 -1.36 21.94
CA LEU A 1064 33.87 -0.30 22.87
C LEU A 1064 34.82 -0.90 23.92
N GLN A 1065 36.13 -0.74 23.74
CA GLN A 1065 37.15 -1.42 24.56
C GLN A 1065 37.32 -0.79 25.94
N SER A 1066 37.27 0.53 26.02
CA SER A 1066 37.40 1.29 27.26
C SER A 1066 36.79 2.67 27.09
N TYR A 1067 36.35 3.26 28.21
CA TYR A 1067 35.85 4.62 28.26
C TYR A 1067 36.11 5.23 29.65
N ASN A 1068 36.25 6.54 29.69
CA ASN A 1068 36.36 7.36 30.90
C ASN A 1068 35.82 8.76 30.58
N ASN A 1069 35.89 9.70 31.52
CA ASN A 1069 35.33 11.06 31.34
C ASN A 1069 35.99 11.91 30.24
N SER A 1070 37.13 11.47 29.70
CA SER A 1070 37.93 12.22 28.73
C SER A 1070 38.15 11.50 27.39
N SER A 1071 37.88 10.20 27.31
CA SER A 1071 38.09 9.42 26.08
C SER A 1071 37.36 8.09 26.05
N ALA A 1072 37.16 7.57 24.85
CA ALA A 1072 36.70 6.21 24.59
C ALA A 1072 37.53 5.56 23.47
N THR A 1073 37.94 4.31 23.66
CA THR A 1073 38.69 3.52 22.69
C THR A 1073 37.77 2.51 22.03
N LEU A 1074 37.67 2.56 20.69
CA LEU A 1074 36.91 1.62 19.90
C LEU A 1074 37.81 0.77 19.01
N LYS A 1075 37.39 -0.47 18.77
CA LYS A 1075 38.11 -1.44 17.94
C LYS A 1075 37.15 -2.14 16.99
N GLY A 1076 37.56 -2.28 15.74
CA GLY A 1076 36.87 -3.10 14.75
C GLY A 1076 37.87 -3.89 13.90
N TYR A 1077 37.37 -4.61 12.91
CA TYR A 1077 38.20 -5.47 12.06
C TYR A 1077 37.86 -5.29 10.57
N VAL A 1078 38.86 -5.57 9.72
CA VAL A 1078 38.72 -5.70 8.26
C VAL A 1078 39.41 -6.98 7.79
N TYR A 1079 38.96 -7.51 6.66
CA TYR A 1079 39.42 -8.79 6.12
C TYR A 1079 39.86 -8.64 4.66
N GLU A 1080 41.03 -9.18 4.35
CA GLU A 1080 41.55 -9.27 2.98
C GLU A 1080 41.38 -10.69 2.46
N PHE A 1081 40.77 -10.86 1.29
CA PHE A 1081 40.51 -12.17 0.72
C PHE A 1081 41.71 -12.74 -0.01
N LEU A 1082 41.94 -14.04 0.20
CA LEU A 1082 43.00 -14.82 -0.41
C LEU A 1082 42.42 -15.89 -1.35
N VAL A 1083 43.17 -16.21 -2.40
CA VAL A 1083 42.86 -17.32 -3.30
C VAL A 1083 43.98 -18.35 -3.27
N TYR A 1084 43.62 -19.63 -3.22
CA TYR A 1084 44.60 -20.71 -3.33
C TYR A 1084 45.03 -20.86 -4.78
N SER A 1085 46.34 -20.82 -5.03
CA SER A 1085 46.93 -21.05 -6.34
C SER A 1085 47.52 -22.47 -6.40
N PRO A 1086 46.89 -23.42 -7.12
CA PRO A 1086 47.39 -24.79 -7.22
C PRO A 1086 48.79 -24.88 -7.85
N SER A 1087 49.14 -23.95 -8.73
CA SER A 1087 50.45 -23.92 -9.41
C SER A 1087 51.60 -23.52 -8.51
N THR A 1088 51.32 -22.80 -7.41
CA THR A 1088 52.34 -22.33 -6.45
C THR A 1088 52.18 -22.94 -5.06
N SER A 1089 51.14 -23.74 -4.85
CA SER A 1089 50.76 -24.31 -3.54
C SER A 1089 50.71 -23.25 -2.42
N SER A 1090 50.26 -22.03 -2.75
CA SER A 1090 50.26 -20.90 -1.82
C SER A 1090 48.98 -20.07 -1.95
N TYR A 1091 48.64 -19.35 -0.89
CA TYR A 1091 47.57 -18.36 -0.88
C TYR A 1091 48.13 -16.99 -1.28
N THR A 1092 47.51 -16.34 -2.26
CA THR A 1092 47.87 -14.99 -2.68
C THR A 1092 46.72 -14.02 -2.42
N SER A 1093 47.06 -12.76 -2.15
CA SER A 1093 46.06 -11.69 -2.01
C SER A 1093 45.31 -11.49 -3.31
N THR A 1094 43.98 -11.33 -3.20
CA THR A 1094 43.12 -10.98 -4.33
C THR A 1094 42.96 -9.47 -4.51
N GLY A 1095 43.46 -8.67 -3.56
CA GLY A 1095 43.20 -7.23 -3.49
C GLY A 1095 41.75 -6.88 -3.14
N ILE A 1096 40.90 -7.87 -2.83
CA ILE A 1096 39.51 -7.68 -2.40
C ILE A 1096 39.47 -7.65 -0.88
N TRP A 1097 38.75 -6.66 -0.33
CA TRP A 1097 38.66 -6.41 1.10
C TRP A 1097 37.21 -6.32 1.55
N TYR A 1098 36.97 -6.60 2.83
CA TYR A 1098 35.68 -6.43 3.50
C TYR A 1098 35.86 -5.76 4.87
N PRO A 1099 34.99 -4.81 5.25
CA PRO A 1099 34.01 -4.14 4.39
C PRO A 1099 34.66 -3.19 3.37
N PHE A 1100 35.91 -2.77 3.58
CA PHE A 1100 36.71 -1.95 2.67
C PHE A 1100 38.21 -2.17 2.92
N SER A 1101 39.07 -1.70 2.01
CA SER A 1101 40.51 -1.86 2.12
C SER A 1101 41.16 -0.91 3.13
N LEU A 1102 42.37 -1.22 3.59
CA LEU A 1102 43.15 -0.34 4.49
C LEU A 1102 43.87 0.81 3.77
N ALA A 1103 43.28 1.35 2.70
CA ALA A 1103 43.86 2.52 2.03
C ALA A 1103 43.82 3.76 2.97
N PRO A 1104 44.89 4.57 3.05
CA PRO A 1104 44.98 5.69 4.01
C PRO A 1104 43.83 6.70 3.97
N THR A 1105 43.19 6.85 2.80
CA THR A 1105 42.08 7.79 2.55
C THR A 1105 40.69 7.21 2.85
N ASN A 1106 40.57 5.90 3.07
CA ASN A 1106 39.27 5.29 3.35
C ASN A 1106 38.73 5.77 4.69
N GLN A 1107 37.43 6.10 4.71
CA GLN A 1107 36.74 6.61 5.89
C GLN A 1107 36.39 5.49 6.86
N ILE A 1108 36.70 5.72 8.13
CA ILE A 1108 36.32 4.87 9.26
C ILE A 1108 35.30 5.63 10.09
N LYS A 1109 34.22 4.93 10.44
CA LYS A 1109 33.15 5.43 11.30
C LYS A 1109 33.05 4.58 12.56
N PHE A 1110 33.06 5.25 13.70
CA PHE A 1110 32.80 4.65 15.01
C PHE A 1110 31.69 5.44 15.70
N GLY A 1111 30.75 4.72 16.31
CA GLY A 1111 29.73 5.30 17.17
C GLY A 1111 29.73 4.69 18.56
N TYR A 1112 29.53 5.52 19.57
CA TYR A 1112 29.26 5.08 20.94
C TYR A 1112 28.37 6.10 21.66
N THR A 1113 27.72 5.62 22.71
CA THR A 1113 26.90 6.43 23.62
C THR A 1113 27.54 6.44 25.00
N LEU A 1114 27.46 7.59 25.67
CA LEU A 1114 27.66 7.71 27.11
C LEU A 1114 26.31 8.02 27.77
N HIS A 1115 25.95 7.23 28.76
CA HIS A 1115 24.83 7.52 29.66
C HIS A 1115 25.37 8.23 30.90
N LEU A 1116 24.87 9.44 31.09
CA LEU A 1116 25.41 10.39 32.04
C LEU A 1116 24.39 10.67 33.14
N LYS A 1117 24.88 10.79 34.37
CA LYS A 1117 24.09 11.24 35.52
C LYS A 1117 24.76 12.45 36.19
N ASP A 1118 23.98 13.49 36.45
CA ASP A 1118 24.41 14.60 37.31
C ASP A 1118 24.08 14.27 38.78
N PRO A 1119 25.09 14.00 39.63
CA PRO A 1119 24.88 13.66 41.04
C PRO A 1119 24.61 14.90 41.91
N THR A 1120 24.74 16.12 41.37
CA THR A 1120 24.63 17.38 42.11
C THR A 1120 23.25 18.01 42.03
N VAL A 1121 22.34 17.43 41.25
CA VAL A 1121 20.91 17.81 41.25
C VAL A 1121 20.29 17.33 42.56
N GLY A 1122 20.53 18.14 43.60
CA GLY A 1122 20.07 17.96 44.95
C GLY A 1122 21.08 18.49 45.97
N VAL A 1123 21.25 19.81 46.13
CA VAL A 1123 21.91 20.36 47.33
C VAL A 1123 21.35 21.72 47.79
N LYS A 1124 20.89 21.72 49.05
CA LYS A 1124 20.69 22.77 50.08
C LYS A 1124 19.97 24.08 49.73
N GLU A 1125 18.89 24.32 50.48
CA GLU A 1125 18.38 25.67 50.78
C GLU A 1125 19.53 26.56 51.29
N LEU A 1126 19.82 27.63 50.56
CA LEU A 1126 20.73 28.68 50.99
C LEU A 1126 19.95 29.62 51.91
N THR A 1127 20.12 29.48 53.22
CA THR A 1127 19.78 30.54 54.18
C THR A 1127 21.01 31.43 54.33
N MET A 1128 21.02 32.62 53.73
CA MET A 1128 22.07 33.62 53.99
C MET A 1128 21.60 34.59 55.09
N GLU A 1129 22.52 35.03 55.95
CA GLU A 1129 22.18 35.93 57.07
C GLU A 1129 21.84 37.36 56.62
N LYS A 1130 21.00 38.00 57.45
CA LYS A 1130 20.42 39.36 57.47
C LYS A 1130 20.76 40.30 56.29
N ASN A 1131 19.70 40.74 55.60
CA ASN A 1131 19.63 41.42 54.28
C ASN A 1131 19.66 40.47 53.07
N ALA A 1132 19.28 39.21 53.26
CA ALA A 1132 19.38 38.17 52.25
C ALA A 1132 18.08 37.85 51.52
N ILE A 1133 18.22 37.45 50.26
CA ILE A 1133 17.17 36.91 49.38
C ILE A 1133 16.99 35.41 49.71
N ASN A 1134 15.78 34.99 50.07
CA ASN A 1134 15.39 33.58 50.15
C ASN A 1134 14.66 33.17 48.87
N VAL A 1135 14.96 31.98 48.36
CA VAL A 1135 14.37 31.41 47.15
C VAL A 1135 13.83 30.01 47.45
N PHE A 1136 12.53 29.77 47.22
CA PHE A 1136 11.89 28.48 47.53
C PHE A 1136 10.74 28.11 46.58
N PRO A 1137 10.63 26.85 46.14
CA PRO A 1137 11.66 25.80 46.19
C PRO A 1137 12.77 26.03 45.13
N ASN A 1138 13.97 25.51 45.35
CA ASN A 1138 15.04 25.53 44.36
C ASN A 1138 15.73 24.15 44.26
N PRO A 1139 15.61 23.44 43.11
CA PRO A 1139 14.91 23.86 41.89
C PRO A 1139 13.37 23.81 42.04
N ALA A 1140 12.68 24.69 41.31
CA ALA A 1140 11.22 24.68 41.13
C ALA A 1140 10.85 24.17 39.74
N ASN A 1141 9.72 23.47 39.61
CA ASN A 1141 9.24 22.95 38.32
C ASN A 1141 8.11 23.80 37.71
N ASP A 1142 7.43 24.63 38.50
CA ASP A 1142 6.24 25.40 38.11
C ASP A 1142 6.14 26.78 38.78
N LYS A 1143 6.49 26.89 40.07
CA LYS A 1143 6.47 28.15 40.83
C LYS A 1143 7.70 28.29 41.73
N ILE A 1144 8.33 29.46 41.69
CA ILE A 1144 9.43 29.84 42.58
C ILE A 1144 9.04 31.11 43.35
N ILE A 1145 9.29 31.14 44.67
CA ILE A 1145 9.01 32.29 45.53
C ILE A 1145 10.35 32.93 45.91
N ILE A 1146 10.45 34.25 45.73
CA ILE A 1146 11.66 35.03 46.04
C ILE A 1146 11.28 36.08 47.10
N SER A 1147 11.83 35.97 48.31
CA SER A 1147 11.55 36.91 49.41
C SER A 1147 12.82 37.60 49.89
N PHE A 1148 12.81 38.91 50.06
CA PHE A 1148 13.96 39.69 50.56
C PHE A 1148 13.49 40.89 51.41
N ASP A 1149 14.31 41.33 52.36
CA ASP A 1149 14.02 42.42 53.32
C ASP A 1149 14.92 43.62 53.01
N THR A 1150 14.35 44.79 52.68
CA THR A 1150 15.11 45.98 52.25
C THR A 1150 14.96 47.15 53.22
N GLU A 1151 15.97 47.40 54.06
CA GLU A 1151 15.96 48.53 55.00
C GLU A 1151 16.29 49.91 54.38
N LYS A 1152 16.51 50.04 53.06
CA LYS A 1152 16.78 51.36 52.42
C LYS A 1152 16.17 51.54 51.03
N THR A 1153 15.87 52.81 50.73
CA THR A 1153 15.05 53.38 49.65
C THR A 1153 15.65 53.32 48.23
N GLU A 1154 16.01 52.13 47.73
CA GLU A 1154 16.45 51.98 46.33
C GLU A 1154 15.60 50.95 45.58
N LYS A 1155 15.27 51.26 44.32
CA LYS A 1155 14.51 50.37 43.43
C LYS A 1155 15.31 49.09 43.16
N THR A 1156 14.67 47.93 43.30
CA THR A 1156 15.34 46.63 43.12
C THR A 1156 14.79 45.93 41.88
N GLU A 1157 15.68 45.50 40.99
CA GLU A 1157 15.33 44.73 39.81
C GLU A 1157 15.54 43.23 40.09
N VAL A 1158 14.51 42.42 39.87
CA VAL A 1158 14.55 40.96 39.99
C VAL A 1158 14.62 40.36 38.60
N ILE A 1159 15.72 39.66 38.32
CA ILE A 1159 15.97 38.95 37.08
C ILE A 1159 16.01 37.45 37.37
N VAL A 1160 15.05 36.71 36.82
CA VAL A 1160 15.03 35.24 36.87
C VAL A 1160 15.47 34.72 35.51
N ILE A 1161 16.56 33.97 35.51
CA ILE A 1161 17.10 33.30 34.33
C ILE A 1161 17.01 31.79 34.53
N ASP A 1162 16.73 31.06 33.45
CA ASP A 1162 16.79 29.60 33.51
C ASP A 1162 18.24 29.10 33.65
N VAL A 1163 18.39 27.79 33.86
CA VAL A 1163 19.71 27.13 33.96
C VAL A 1163 20.58 27.26 32.71
N MET A 1164 20.03 27.80 31.61
CA MET A 1164 20.70 28.09 30.34
C MET A 1164 21.02 29.59 30.16
N GLY A 1165 20.74 30.44 31.17
CA GLY A 1165 21.01 31.88 31.14
C GLY A 1165 19.98 32.72 30.37
N LYS A 1166 18.83 32.15 29.99
CA LYS A 1166 17.77 32.87 29.29
C LYS A 1166 16.87 33.59 30.30
N LEU A 1167 16.63 34.87 30.05
CA LEU A 1167 15.70 35.68 30.84
C LEU A 1167 14.28 35.14 30.78
N LEU A 1168 13.75 34.71 31.92
CA LEU A 1168 12.38 34.25 32.10
C LEU A 1168 11.49 35.37 32.65
N ILE A 1169 11.99 36.13 33.62
CA ILE A 1169 11.26 37.23 34.28
C ILE A 1169 12.25 38.36 34.55
N GLN A 1170 11.83 39.60 34.28
CA GLN A 1170 12.54 40.83 34.65
C GLN A 1170 11.52 41.83 35.18
N GLU A 1171 11.53 42.09 36.49
CA GLU A 1171 10.60 43.03 37.11
C GLU A 1171 11.30 44.00 38.05
N GLU A 1172 10.84 45.24 38.05
CA GLU A 1172 11.32 46.32 38.92
C GLU A 1172 10.36 46.46 40.10
N VAL A 1173 10.80 46.11 41.31
CA VAL A 1173 9.92 46.00 42.48
C VAL A 1173 10.10 47.23 43.38
N GLY A 1174 8.98 47.93 43.66
CA GLY A 1174 8.89 49.04 44.60
C GLY A 1174 8.20 48.63 45.91
N TYR A 1175 8.29 49.49 46.95
CA TYR A 1175 7.88 49.19 48.33
C TYR A 1175 6.53 48.43 48.42
N SER A 1176 6.60 47.19 48.91
CA SER A 1176 5.51 46.25 49.26
C SER A 1176 4.84 45.43 48.14
N HIS A 1177 5.58 44.56 47.47
CA HIS A 1177 5.00 43.41 46.75
C HIS A 1177 5.64 42.09 47.19
N LEU A 1178 4.81 41.14 47.65
CA LEU A 1178 5.10 39.71 47.68
C LEU A 1178 4.76 39.17 46.29
N ILE A 1179 5.74 38.59 45.58
CA ILE A 1179 5.52 37.89 44.30
C ILE A 1179 5.68 36.39 44.53
#